data_AF-A0A3D8IIP5-F1
#
_entry.id   AF-A0A3D8IIP5-F1
#
_cell.length_a   1.000
_cell.length_b   1.000
_cell.length_c   1.000
_cell.angle_alpha   90.00
_cell.angle_beta   90.00
_cell.angle_gamma   90.00
#
_symmetry.space_group_name_H-M   'P 1'
#
loop_
_entity.id
_entity.type
_entity.pdbx_description
1 polymer ?
#
loop_
_entity_poly.entity_id
_entity_poly.type
_entity_poly.pdbx_seq_one_letter_code
_entity_poly.pdbx_strand_id
1 'polypeptide(L)'
;MTSDEKIFKEFQERWSLEKVKNMTLEEYTGLGGTNRDDFTYWIESKLDKLGSIWGGSGFKFGIYKRNAKDIKENGQGFIYTKDYAWLKKYGETKDEAFAKVKSYIIKIIELSQQNQLDKIDKIDLGHSYKWKIAFHYQDIKDMKIVCIFSENVLQKIAKGENLGEKLSTAQIYEKLLGDKTYTLETVIQEKSMPLWQKYLKDSQKIEENQMQNNPNTQAQNTIPLNQILYGPPGTGKTYETINKALEILANEKYKDSLELEKRDKILQILKELGAAPSNKKYRQEARENFNSFKDNGQIAFITFHQSFSYEEFVEGIKPVVDDSSKNMTYEVQNGIFKEICQRALTNYQKHKESSNESENRQVNTQELFQTYAFSLKQVLDEGKELDFYKKMKIYSINLKENGEIKSISIGTSAESNSMQSLTKEIILRDYPKFKSGDIKSYKDIKPTYESQSQWHGNAIYYFELYKKLQEFEKTEYKKQDSKSVEKVPLKPYILIIDEINRGNISKILGELITLIEPSKRIGNDEELRVTLPYSQEIFGVPSNLYIIGTMNTADRSIALLDTALRRRFEFSEMMPDCEVLKSIWLVKDTEDKRDKENDLQDTNLHIDEYQVLESKILFNILKTLNHRIEFLLDREHTIGHAFFFEKAKYFENKEYSWYELSLNDLKTIFAKKIIPLLQEYFYEDYAKIDAVLNGNGMIKSKSMQDLNVSLSNEFVDSEKKIYEIVPLEDGIWGNPQTYIKIYKTNQQ
;
A
#
# COMPACT_ATOMS: atom_id res chain seq x y z
N MET A 1 -13.68 -12.74 39.31
CA MET A 1 -14.10 -12.27 37.97
C MET A 1 -12.88 -11.73 37.28
N THR A 2 -12.63 -12.16 36.04
CA THR A 2 -11.57 -11.58 35.19
C THR A 2 -11.90 -10.13 34.81
N SER A 3 -10.93 -9.38 34.29
CA SER A 3 -11.17 -8.01 33.79
C SER A 3 -12.25 -7.98 32.69
N ASP A 4 -12.32 -9.04 31.89
CA ASP A 4 -13.26 -9.20 30.78
C ASP A 4 -14.68 -9.50 31.26
N GLU A 5 -14.82 -10.38 32.26
CA GLU A 5 -16.11 -10.63 32.91
C GLU A 5 -16.64 -9.36 33.59
N LYS A 6 -15.74 -8.56 34.20
CA LYS A 6 -16.13 -7.34 34.91
C LYS A 6 -16.76 -6.33 33.94
N ILE A 7 -16.09 -6.02 32.83
CA ILE A 7 -16.61 -5.06 31.85
C ILE A 7 -17.86 -5.58 31.12
N PHE A 8 -17.96 -6.90 30.91
CA PHE A 8 -19.15 -7.52 30.31
C PHE A 8 -20.37 -7.36 31.23
N LYS A 9 -20.22 -7.60 32.55
CA LYS A 9 -21.32 -7.38 33.50
C LYS A 9 -21.64 -5.90 33.70
N GLU A 10 -20.64 -5.03 33.78
CA GLU A 10 -20.86 -3.58 33.84
C GLU A 10 -21.71 -3.09 32.67
N PHE A 11 -21.47 -3.62 31.46
CA PHE A 11 -22.31 -3.32 30.30
C PHE A 11 -23.75 -3.83 30.47
N GLN A 12 -23.95 -5.09 30.89
CA GLN A 12 -25.29 -5.66 31.12
C GLN A 12 -26.06 -4.94 32.23
N GLU A 13 -25.36 -4.43 33.25
CA GLU A 13 -25.95 -3.60 34.31
C GLU A 13 -26.32 -2.22 33.79
N ARG A 14 -25.40 -1.55 33.07
CA ARG A 14 -25.63 -0.21 32.52
C ARG A 14 -26.74 -0.18 31.47
N TRP A 15 -26.81 -1.23 30.66
CA TRP A 15 -27.74 -1.42 29.55
C TRP A 15 -28.56 -2.70 29.74
N SER A 16 -29.22 -2.84 30.88
CA SER A 16 -30.16 -3.94 31.10
C SER A 16 -31.29 -3.94 30.05
N LEU A 17 -31.96 -5.08 29.84
CA LEU A 17 -33.09 -5.16 28.91
C LEU A 17 -34.18 -4.11 29.24
N GLU A 18 -34.46 -3.89 30.51
CA GLU A 18 -35.33 -2.82 31.03
C GLU A 18 -34.84 -1.43 30.59
N LYS A 19 -33.54 -1.14 30.76
CA LYS A 19 -32.95 0.14 30.34
C LYS A 19 -33.00 0.31 28.82
N VAL A 20 -32.73 -0.74 28.05
CA VAL A 20 -32.83 -0.73 26.59
C VAL A 20 -34.29 -0.52 26.14
N LYS A 21 -35.27 -1.14 26.79
CA LYS A 21 -36.71 -0.91 26.53
C LYS A 21 -37.11 0.56 26.74
N ASN A 22 -36.47 1.25 27.68
CA ASN A 22 -36.75 2.66 28.00
C ASN A 22 -35.76 3.67 27.40
N MET A 23 -34.76 3.22 26.64
CA MET A 23 -33.70 4.07 26.07
C MET A 23 -34.24 5.13 25.11
N THR A 24 -33.77 6.38 25.25
CA THR A 24 -34.06 7.47 24.30
C THR A 24 -33.07 7.49 23.13
N LEU A 25 -33.36 8.28 22.09
CA LEU A 25 -32.46 8.40 20.94
C LEU A 25 -31.11 9.04 21.32
N GLU A 26 -31.10 9.97 22.27
CA GLU A 26 -29.89 10.60 22.79
C GLU A 26 -29.05 9.65 23.64
N GLU A 27 -29.70 8.76 24.39
CA GLU A 27 -29.04 7.69 25.14
C GLU A 27 -28.52 6.56 24.22
N TYR A 28 -29.10 6.45 23.03
CA TYR A 28 -28.70 5.48 22.03
C TYR A 28 -27.42 5.88 21.30
N THR A 29 -27.34 7.12 20.81
CA THR A 29 -26.24 7.58 19.94
C THR A 29 -25.88 9.07 20.14
N GLY A 30 -24.58 9.36 20.25
CA GLY A 30 -24.01 10.67 20.59
C GLY A 30 -22.83 11.09 19.71
N LEU A 31 -22.19 12.24 19.99
CA LEU A 31 -21.03 12.76 19.25
C LEU A 31 -19.94 13.27 20.20
N GLY A 32 -18.69 12.82 19.99
CA GLY A 32 -17.48 13.35 20.63
C GLY A 32 -17.42 13.23 22.16
N GLY A 33 -16.25 13.55 22.73
CA GLY A 33 -16.05 13.68 24.19
C GLY A 33 -15.41 12.47 24.87
N THR A 34 -14.55 12.74 25.86
CA THR A 34 -13.84 11.74 26.68
C THR A 34 -14.73 11.01 27.68
N ASN A 35 -15.94 11.53 27.94
CA ASN A 35 -16.92 10.99 28.91
C ASN A 35 -18.18 10.41 28.25
N ARG A 36 -18.08 9.95 26.99
CA ARG A 36 -19.22 9.42 26.24
C ARG A 36 -19.73 8.10 26.87
N ASP A 37 -21.04 7.94 26.95
CA ASP A 37 -21.68 6.83 27.67
C ASP A 37 -22.94 6.27 26.99
N ASP A 38 -23.22 6.61 25.73
CA ASP A 38 -24.37 6.09 24.98
C ASP A 38 -24.19 4.64 24.52
N PHE A 39 -25.30 3.97 24.19
CA PHE A 39 -25.33 2.55 23.84
C PHE A 39 -24.43 2.21 22.65
N THR A 40 -24.42 3.01 21.58
CA THR A 40 -23.55 2.78 20.43
C THR A 40 -22.07 2.88 20.79
N TYR A 41 -21.69 3.83 21.66
CA TYR A 41 -20.33 3.99 22.14
C TYR A 41 -19.86 2.84 23.05
N TRP A 42 -20.76 2.28 23.87
CA TRP A 42 -20.45 1.09 24.66
C TRP A 42 -20.11 -0.10 23.75
N ILE A 43 -20.99 -0.38 22.78
CA ILE A 43 -20.83 -1.50 21.86
C ILE A 43 -19.61 -1.32 20.95
N GLU A 44 -19.34 -0.13 20.43
CA GLU A 44 -18.20 0.09 19.52
C GLU A 44 -16.87 0.26 20.25
N SER A 45 -16.82 1.09 21.31
CA SER A 45 -15.55 1.56 21.89
C SER A 45 -15.25 0.95 23.27
N LYS A 46 -16.18 1.01 24.24
CA LYS A 46 -15.88 0.51 25.61
C LYS A 46 -15.69 -1.01 25.63
N LEU A 47 -16.43 -1.73 24.81
CA LEU A 47 -16.36 -3.19 24.66
C LEU A 47 -15.40 -3.63 23.54
N ASP A 48 -14.45 -2.79 23.12
CA ASP A 48 -13.55 -3.10 22.00
C ASP A 48 -12.66 -4.34 22.27
N LYS A 49 -12.20 -4.50 23.51
CA LYS A 49 -11.41 -5.66 23.95
C LYS A 49 -12.14 -6.99 23.81
N LEU A 50 -13.48 -6.98 23.77
CA LEU A 50 -14.33 -8.17 23.61
C LEU A 50 -14.84 -8.34 22.17
N GLY A 51 -13.96 -7.99 21.21
CA GLY A 51 -14.19 -8.12 19.77
C GLY A 51 -14.51 -6.77 19.13
N SER A 52 -13.58 -6.25 18.34
CA SER A 52 -13.73 -4.97 17.67
C SER A 52 -14.81 -4.99 16.59
N ILE A 53 -15.54 -3.88 16.46
CA ILE A 53 -16.42 -3.62 15.31
C ILE A 53 -16.16 -2.22 14.72
N TRP A 54 -15.00 -1.64 15.01
CA TRP A 54 -14.57 -0.38 14.41
C TRP A 54 -14.47 -0.52 12.89
N GLY A 55 -14.65 0.60 12.18
CA GLY A 55 -14.69 0.61 10.72
C GLY A 55 -16.10 0.42 10.14
N GLY A 56 -16.21 0.59 8.82
CA GLY A 56 -17.48 0.55 8.09
C GLY A 56 -18.38 1.78 8.30
N SER A 57 -19.54 1.78 7.64
CA SER A 57 -20.46 2.91 7.68
C SER A 57 -21.23 3.00 9.01
N GLY A 58 -21.46 4.23 9.51
CA GLY A 58 -22.33 4.48 10.67
C GLY A 58 -23.75 3.94 10.50
N PHE A 59 -24.20 3.68 9.26
CA PHE A 59 -25.47 3.00 8.99
C PHE A 59 -25.55 1.56 9.54
N LYS A 60 -24.43 0.95 9.95
CA LYS A 60 -24.43 -0.35 10.67
C LYS A 60 -25.24 -0.30 11.97
N PHE A 61 -25.32 0.88 12.60
CA PHE A 61 -26.14 1.13 13.79
C PHE A 61 -27.63 1.30 13.45
N GLY A 62 -28.01 1.35 12.18
CA GLY A 62 -29.38 1.61 11.74
C GLY A 62 -29.73 3.11 11.73
N ILE A 63 -29.57 3.80 12.86
CA ILE A 63 -29.62 5.27 12.99
C ILE A 63 -28.45 5.76 13.84
N TYR A 64 -27.84 6.88 13.49
CA TYR A 64 -26.73 7.44 14.27
C TYR A 64 -26.71 8.97 14.25
N LYS A 65 -26.15 9.58 15.29
CA LYS A 65 -25.93 11.03 15.37
C LYS A 65 -24.75 11.44 14.51
N ARG A 66 -24.89 12.51 13.71
CA ARG A 66 -23.86 12.97 12.76
C ARG A 66 -23.45 14.42 13.01
N ASN A 67 -22.23 14.78 12.64
CA ASN A 67 -21.75 16.16 12.70
C ASN A 67 -22.35 16.99 11.54
N ALA A 68 -22.83 18.19 11.84
CA ALA A 68 -23.58 19.05 10.92
C ALA A 68 -22.70 19.86 9.94
N LYS A 69 -21.39 19.59 9.87
CA LYS A 69 -20.45 20.35 9.01
C LYS A 69 -20.53 20.02 7.51
N ASP A 70 -21.07 18.85 7.14
CA ASP A 70 -21.16 18.42 5.74
C ASP A 70 -22.60 18.55 5.21
N ILE A 71 -22.84 19.36 4.19
CA ILE A 71 -24.12 19.32 3.45
C ILE A 71 -24.11 18.03 2.62
N LYS A 72 -25.00 17.08 2.94
CA LYS A 72 -25.17 15.83 2.18
C LYS A 72 -26.59 15.74 1.66
N GLU A 73 -26.75 15.57 0.36
CA GLU A 73 -28.05 15.38 -0.28
C GLU A 73 -28.59 13.97 -0.02
N ASN A 74 -29.92 13.85 0.08
CA ASN A 74 -30.59 12.56 0.20
C ASN A 74 -30.42 11.77 -1.10
N GLY A 75 -29.72 10.63 -1.04
CA GLY A 75 -29.59 9.67 -2.15
C GLY A 75 -30.68 8.58 -2.13
N GLN A 76 -30.70 7.70 -3.13
CA GLN A 76 -31.59 6.54 -3.14
C GLN A 76 -31.30 5.62 -1.93
N GLY A 77 -32.17 5.64 -0.92
CA GLY A 77 -32.14 4.72 0.23
C GLY A 77 -31.58 5.28 1.55
N PHE A 78 -31.06 6.51 1.57
CA PHE A 78 -30.48 7.14 2.76
C PHE A 78 -31.24 8.42 3.12
N ILE A 79 -31.48 8.64 4.41
CA ILE A 79 -32.03 9.90 4.92
C ILE A 79 -30.98 10.58 5.79
N TYR A 80 -30.67 11.82 5.44
CA TYR A 80 -29.79 12.70 6.19
C TYR A 80 -30.58 13.88 6.73
N THR A 81 -30.49 14.10 8.04
CA THR A 81 -30.96 15.32 8.71
C THR A 81 -29.76 16.12 9.22
N LYS A 82 -30.03 17.26 9.85
CA LYS A 82 -29.00 18.09 10.50
C LYS A 82 -28.18 17.29 11.53
N ASP A 83 -28.87 16.51 12.35
CA ASP A 83 -28.26 15.89 13.54
C ASP A 83 -28.18 14.35 13.45
N TYR A 84 -28.93 13.71 12.54
CA TYR A 84 -29.01 12.24 12.42
C TYR A 84 -28.97 11.75 10.98
N ALA A 85 -28.55 10.50 10.79
CA ALA A 85 -28.65 9.78 9.52
C ALA A 85 -29.11 8.33 9.73
N TRP A 86 -29.94 7.82 8.82
CA TRP A 86 -30.42 6.43 8.82
C TRP A 86 -30.77 5.93 7.41
N LEU A 87 -30.95 4.61 7.27
CA LEU A 87 -31.47 4.02 6.02
C LEU A 87 -32.99 4.18 5.96
N LYS A 88 -33.51 4.63 4.81
CA LYS A 88 -34.96 4.85 4.60
C LYS A 88 -35.83 3.63 4.96
N LYS A 89 -35.29 2.41 4.81
CA LYS A 89 -35.97 1.16 5.20
C LYS A 89 -36.36 1.08 6.68
N TYR A 90 -35.73 1.88 7.55
CA TYR A 90 -36.04 1.89 8.98
C TYR A 90 -37.19 2.84 9.35
N GLY A 91 -37.50 3.84 8.53
CA GLY A 91 -38.56 4.82 8.77
C GLY A 91 -38.35 6.08 7.94
N GLU A 92 -39.41 6.88 7.77
CA GLU A 92 -39.33 8.17 7.06
C GLU A 92 -38.86 9.29 8.01
N THR A 93 -39.04 9.11 9.33
CA THR A 93 -38.59 10.04 10.37
C THR A 93 -37.53 9.41 11.28
N LYS A 94 -36.75 10.26 11.98
CA LYS A 94 -35.74 9.80 12.93
C LYS A 94 -36.34 8.96 14.08
N ASP A 95 -37.55 9.29 14.51
CA ASP A 95 -38.21 8.64 15.63
C ASP A 95 -38.78 7.27 15.21
N GLU A 96 -39.33 7.16 13.99
CA GLU A 96 -39.73 5.88 13.40
C GLU A 96 -38.53 4.95 13.21
N ALA A 97 -37.44 5.49 12.63
CA ALA A 97 -36.21 4.74 12.42
C ALA A 97 -35.61 4.24 13.74
N PHE A 98 -35.55 5.10 14.75
CA PHE A 98 -35.09 4.71 16.07
C PHE A 98 -36.00 3.68 16.74
N ALA A 99 -37.32 3.86 16.70
CA ALA A 99 -38.26 2.90 17.28
C ALA A 99 -38.09 1.51 16.65
N LYS A 100 -37.91 1.44 15.32
CA LYS A 100 -37.69 0.18 14.60
C LYS A 100 -36.34 -0.44 14.96
N VAL A 101 -35.25 0.32 14.95
CA VAL A 101 -33.91 -0.17 15.35
C VAL A 101 -33.92 -0.66 16.80
N LYS A 102 -34.52 0.10 17.71
CA LYS A 102 -34.69 -0.28 19.12
C LYS A 102 -35.47 -1.59 19.27
N SER A 103 -36.54 -1.79 18.49
CA SER A 103 -37.29 -3.04 18.49
C SER A 103 -36.44 -4.25 18.04
N TYR A 104 -35.54 -4.06 17.08
CA TYR A 104 -34.59 -5.10 16.65
C TYR A 104 -33.58 -5.39 17.73
N ILE A 105 -33.02 -4.38 18.40
CA ILE A 105 -32.07 -4.57 19.51
C ILE A 105 -32.73 -5.37 20.64
N ILE A 106 -33.94 -4.97 21.07
CA ILE A 106 -34.70 -5.70 22.10
C ILE A 106 -34.89 -7.16 21.71
N LYS A 107 -35.28 -7.42 20.45
CA LYS A 107 -35.47 -8.77 19.94
C LYS A 107 -34.16 -9.58 19.90
N ILE A 108 -33.04 -8.97 19.53
CA ILE A 108 -31.72 -9.63 19.55
C ILE A 108 -31.35 -10.02 20.98
N ILE A 109 -31.57 -9.15 21.96
CA ILE A 109 -31.29 -9.41 23.38
C ILE A 109 -32.11 -10.61 23.87
N GLU A 110 -33.43 -10.57 23.66
CA GLU A 110 -34.34 -11.62 24.11
C GLU A 110 -34.03 -12.98 23.45
N LEU A 111 -33.69 -12.99 22.16
CA LEU A 111 -33.28 -14.21 21.46
C LEU A 111 -31.90 -14.72 21.89
N SER A 112 -30.97 -13.83 22.20
CA SER A 112 -29.63 -14.20 22.67
C SER A 112 -29.69 -14.87 24.04
N GLN A 113 -30.49 -14.32 24.96
CA GLN A 113 -30.75 -14.91 26.28
C GLN A 113 -31.44 -16.27 26.20
N GLN A 114 -32.12 -16.57 25.08
CA GLN A 114 -32.76 -17.86 24.80
C GLN A 114 -31.89 -18.79 23.93
N ASN A 115 -30.66 -18.39 23.59
CA ASN A 115 -29.76 -19.10 22.69
C ASN A 115 -30.37 -19.45 21.30
N GLN A 116 -31.27 -18.61 20.78
CA GLN A 116 -31.94 -18.80 19.48
C GLN A 116 -31.21 -18.08 18.33
N LEU A 117 -30.00 -18.55 18.01
CA LEU A 117 -29.09 -17.88 17.07
C LEU A 117 -29.63 -17.81 15.63
N ASP A 118 -30.34 -18.85 15.18
CA ASP A 118 -30.96 -18.93 13.85
C ASP A 118 -31.99 -17.80 13.60
N LYS A 119 -32.70 -17.41 14.67
CA LYS A 119 -33.67 -16.31 14.62
C LYS A 119 -33.00 -14.95 14.65
N ILE A 120 -31.86 -14.82 15.33
CA ILE A 120 -31.03 -13.60 15.32
C ILE A 120 -30.53 -13.34 13.91
N ASP A 121 -30.10 -14.37 13.19
CA ASP A 121 -29.55 -14.22 11.84
C ASP A 121 -30.53 -13.54 10.87
N LYS A 122 -31.84 -13.80 11.02
CA LYS A 122 -32.93 -13.23 10.21
C LYS A 122 -33.27 -11.76 10.51
N ILE A 123 -32.66 -11.15 11.54
CA ILE A 123 -32.92 -9.74 11.89
C ILE A 123 -32.13 -8.82 10.97
N ASP A 124 -32.85 -7.91 10.30
CA ASP A 124 -32.31 -6.91 9.37
C ASP A 124 -31.72 -5.70 10.12
N LEU A 125 -30.57 -5.92 10.75
CA LEU A 125 -29.71 -4.91 11.39
C LEU A 125 -28.26 -5.16 10.95
N GLY A 126 -27.39 -4.14 11.00
CA GLY A 126 -26.00 -4.26 10.58
C GLY A 126 -25.30 -5.48 11.19
N HIS A 127 -24.70 -6.32 10.34
CA HIS A 127 -24.30 -7.69 10.69
C HIS A 127 -23.39 -7.77 11.94
N SER A 128 -22.24 -7.11 11.93
CA SER A 128 -21.31 -7.11 13.06
C SER A 128 -21.90 -6.48 14.32
N TYR A 129 -22.76 -5.46 14.17
CA TYR A 129 -23.42 -4.79 15.28
C TYR A 129 -24.45 -5.71 15.95
N LYS A 130 -25.27 -6.39 15.15
CA LYS A 130 -26.25 -7.40 15.57
C LYS A 130 -25.59 -8.52 16.38
N TRP A 131 -24.52 -9.11 15.85
CA TRP A 131 -23.84 -10.24 16.48
C TRP A 131 -23.03 -9.83 17.72
N LYS A 132 -22.47 -8.61 17.75
CA LYS A 132 -21.82 -8.08 18.95
C LYS A 132 -22.81 -7.82 20.08
N ILE A 133 -24.01 -7.30 19.77
CA ILE A 133 -25.09 -7.18 20.76
C ILE A 133 -25.44 -8.58 21.27
N ALA A 134 -25.70 -9.54 20.37
CA ALA A 134 -26.05 -10.90 20.77
C ALA A 134 -25.00 -11.48 21.73
N PHE A 135 -23.71 -11.42 21.41
CA PHE A 135 -22.63 -11.88 22.29
C PHE A 135 -22.68 -11.27 23.69
N HIS A 136 -22.90 -9.95 23.81
CA HIS A 136 -22.89 -9.26 25.10
C HIS A 136 -24.15 -9.47 25.95
N TYR A 137 -25.18 -10.13 25.44
CA TYR A 137 -26.40 -10.48 26.19
C TYR A 137 -26.57 -11.99 26.43
N GLN A 138 -25.53 -12.78 26.15
CA GLN A 138 -25.50 -14.20 26.53
C GLN A 138 -25.26 -14.39 28.03
N ASP A 139 -25.52 -15.60 28.51
CA ASP A 139 -25.05 -16.05 29.81
C ASP A 139 -23.53 -16.30 29.73
N ILE A 140 -22.76 -15.58 30.57
CA ILE A 140 -21.30 -15.72 30.65
C ILE A 140 -20.84 -17.14 31.02
N LYS A 141 -21.73 -18.01 31.49
CA LYS A 141 -21.44 -19.41 31.79
C LYS A 141 -21.77 -20.37 30.64
N ASP A 142 -22.52 -19.93 29.64
CA ASP A 142 -22.91 -20.72 28.47
C ASP A 142 -22.86 -19.87 27.18
N MET A 143 -21.64 -19.54 26.77
CA MET A 143 -21.35 -18.78 25.57
C MET A 143 -21.54 -19.63 24.32
N LYS A 144 -22.39 -19.16 23.40
CA LYS A 144 -22.63 -19.76 22.08
C LYS A 144 -22.13 -18.91 20.91
N ILE A 145 -21.50 -17.78 21.18
CA ILE A 145 -20.96 -16.86 20.17
C ILE A 145 -19.49 -16.60 20.53
N VAL A 146 -18.59 -16.65 19.55
CA VAL A 146 -17.18 -16.24 19.73
C VAL A 146 -17.04 -14.72 19.54
N CYS A 147 -15.99 -14.10 20.09
CA CYS A 147 -15.78 -12.65 19.97
C CYS A 147 -15.22 -12.21 18.59
N ILE A 148 -15.84 -12.71 17.52
CA ILE A 148 -15.54 -12.43 16.11
C ILE A 148 -16.86 -12.24 15.38
N PHE A 149 -17.15 -11.02 14.92
CA PHE A 149 -18.49 -10.64 14.44
C PHE A 149 -18.59 -10.31 12.95
N SER A 150 -17.45 -10.18 12.26
CA SER A 150 -17.42 -9.85 10.82
C SER A 150 -17.85 -11.05 9.97
N GLU A 151 -18.87 -10.88 9.14
CA GLU A 151 -19.39 -11.93 8.25
C GLU A 151 -18.30 -12.54 7.37
N ASN A 152 -17.51 -11.69 6.70
CA ASN A 152 -16.44 -12.10 5.79
C ASN A 152 -15.39 -12.96 6.52
N VAL A 153 -15.07 -12.58 7.75
CA VAL A 153 -14.09 -13.29 8.57
C VAL A 153 -14.64 -14.64 9.01
N LEU A 154 -15.90 -14.69 9.43
CA LEU A 154 -16.56 -15.93 9.82
C LEU A 154 -16.67 -16.91 8.65
N GLN A 155 -16.92 -16.42 7.42
CA GLN A 155 -16.87 -17.26 6.22
C GLN A 155 -15.46 -17.79 5.94
N LYS A 156 -14.41 -16.98 6.13
CA LYS A 156 -13.02 -17.44 6.01
C LYS A 156 -12.69 -18.53 7.04
N ILE A 157 -13.13 -18.34 8.28
CA ILE A 157 -12.99 -19.34 9.34
C ILE A 157 -13.74 -20.61 8.96
N ALA A 158 -14.99 -20.51 8.50
CA ALA A 158 -15.78 -21.67 8.08
C ALA A 158 -15.09 -22.49 6.99
N LYS A 159 -14.48 -21.83 6.00
CA LYS A 159 -13.68 -22.48 4.96
C LYS A 159 -12.38 -23.08 5.51
N GLY A 160 -11.65 -22.32 6.33
CA GLY A 160 -10.33 -22.72 6.83
C GLY A 160 -10.37 -23.80 7.90
N GLU A 161 -11.44 -23.86 8.68
CA GLU A 161 -11.72 -24.91 9.68
C GLU A 161 -12.59 -26.04 9.11
N ASN A 162 -12.82 -26.04 7.79
CA ASN A 162 -13.55 -27.07 7.05
C ASN A 162 -14.97 -27.35 7.59
N LEU A 163 -15.69 -26.30 8.01
CA LEU A 163 -17.04 -26.39 8.58
C LEU A 163 -18.15 -26.52 7.52
N GLY A 164 -17.86 -26.05 6.29
CA GLY A 164 -18.75 -26.00 5.13
C GLY A 164 -18.68 -24.65 4.39
N GLU A 165 -19.28 -24.58 3.19
CA GLU A 165 -19.35 -23.36 2.39
C GLU A 165 -20.75 -22.71 2.47
N LYS A 166 -20.81 -21.37 2.39
CA LYS A 166 -22.06 -20.56 2.37
C LYS A 166 -22.98 -20.82 3.57
N LEU A 167 -22.41 -21.05 4.74
CA LEU A 167 -23.15 -21.23 5.99
C LEU A 167 -23.65 -19.87 6.52
N SER A 168 -24.80 -19.86 7.17
CA SER A 168 -25.22 -18.69 7.97
C SER A 168 -24.29 -18.47 9.16
N THR A 169 -24.26 -17.25 9.71
CA THR A 169 -23.43 -16.96 10.89
C THR A 169 -23.83 -17.80 12.11
N ALA A 170 -25.12 -18.03 12.32
CA ALA A 170 -25.61 -18.94 13.36
C ALA A 170 -25.02 -20.35 13.21
N GLN A 171 -25.08 -20.92 12.00
CA GLN A 171 -24.53 -22.25 11.71
C GLN A 171 -23.02 -22.31 11.90
N ILE A 172 -22.30 -21.22 11.60
CA ILE A 172 -20.84 -21.16 11.83
C ILE A 172 -20.53 -21.21 13.32
N TYR A 173 -21.23 -20.43 14.15
CA TYR A 173 -21.03 -20.48 15.61
C TYR A 173 -21.39 -21.84 16.21
N GLU A 174 -22.53 -22.41 15.80
CA GLU A 174 -22.96 -23.74 16.22
C GLU A 174 -21.92 -24.81 15.87
N LYS A 175 -21.38 -24.79 14.65
CA LYS A 175 -20.33 -25.73 14.21
C LYS A 175 -18.98 -25.50 14.89
N LEU A 176 -18.62 -24.25 15.18
CA LEU A 176 -17.35 -23.90 15.82
C LEU A 176 -17.28 -24.34 17.28
N LEU A 177 -18.38 -24.19 18.01
CA LEU A 177 -18.46 -24.48 19.44
C LEU A 177 -18.99 -25.90 19.70
N GLY A 178 -19.80 -26.44 18.80
CA GLY A 178 -20.45 -27.74 18.95
C GLY A 178 -21.32 -27.80 20.21
N ASP A 179 -21.47 -28.99 20.78
CA ASP A 179 -22.27 -29.21 21.99
C ASP A 179 -21.54 -28.84 23.29
N LYS A 180 -20.29 -28.36 23.22
CA LYS A 180 -19.49 -28.00 24.40
C LYS A 180 -19.99 -26.67 24.99
N THR A 181 -20.15 -26.63 26.30
CA THR A 181 -20.43 -25.40 27.05
C THR A 181 -19.13 -24.64 27.30
N TYR A 182 -19.13 -23.35 27.00
CA TYR A 182 -18.01 -22.45 27.24
C TYR A 182 -18.41 -21.32 28.19
N THR A 183 -17.54 -20.99 29.14
CA THR A 183 -17.61 -19.72 29.86
C THR A 183 -17.05 -18.58 29.00
N LEU A 184 -17.26 -17.32 29.39
CA LEU A 184 -16.65 -16.16 28.72
C LEU A 184 -15.12 -16.28 28.63
N GLU A 185 -14.46 -16.69 29.71
CA GLU A 185 -13.01 -16.86 29.72
C GLU A 185 -12.55 -17.96 28.75
N THR A 186 -13.20 -19.13 28.79
CA THR A 186 -12.81 -20.27 27.96
C THR A 186 -13.16 -20.07 26.48
N VAL A 187 -14.29 -19.41 26.15
CA VAL A 187 -14.60 -19.08 24.75
C VAL A 187 -13.62 -18.06 24.18
N ILE A 188 -13.09 -17.16 25.00
CA ILE A 188 -12.05 -16.21 24.56
C ILE A 188 -10.72 -16.96 24.35
N GLN A 189 -10.26 -17.69 25.36
CA GLN A 189 -8.93 -18.31 25.35
C GLN A 189 -8.81 -19.52 24.41
N GLU A 190 -9.81 -20.41 24.40
CA GLU A 190 -9.75 -21.67 23.63
C GLU A 190 -10.24 -21.53 22.18
N LYS A 191 -11.09 -20.53 21.90
CA LYS A 191 -11.75 -20.39 20.60
C LYS A 191 -11.44 -19.06 19.95
N SER A 192 -11.86 -17.97 20.57
CA SER A 192 -11.83 -16.67 19.91
C SER A 192 -10.42 -16.17 19.65
N MET A 193 -9.49 -16.25 20.61
CA MET A 193 -8.11 -15.78 20.46
C MET A 193 -7.28 -16.64 19.48
N PRO A 194 -7.37 -17.98 19.48
CA PRO A 194 -6.71 -18.81 18.45
C PRO A 194 -7.25 -18.55 17.04
N LEU A 195 -8.57 -18.48 16.87
CA LEU A 195 -9.19 -18.15 15.58
C LEU A 195 -8.80 -16.74 15.13
N TRP A 196 -8.72 -15.80 16.07
CA TRP A 196 -8.25 -14.44 15.81
C TRP A 196 -6.80 -14.41 15.32
N GLN A 197 -5.90 -15.11 16.01
CA GLN A 197 -4.50 -15.18 15.61
C GLN A 197 -4.31 -15.85 14.24
N LYS A 198 -5.10 -16.88 13.95
CA LYS A 198 -4.99 -17.66 12.71
C LYS A 198 -5.61 -16.96 11.49
N TYR A 199 -6.73 -16.24 11.67
CA TYR A 199 -7.50 -15.68 10.56
C TYR A 199 -7.57 -14.15 10.53
N LEU A 200 -7.16 -13.45 11.60
CA LEU A 200 -7.31 -12.00 11.72
C LEU A 200 -6.02 -11.20 11.98
N LYS A 201 -4.90 -11.85 12.35
CA LYS A 201 -3.63 -11.15 12.62
C LYS A 201 -3.04 -10.44 11.39
N ASP A 202 -3.45 -10.85 10.18
CA ASP A 202 -3.13 -10.19 8.92
C ASP A 202 -4.24 -9.25 8.41
N SER A 203 -5.46 -9.29 8.97
CA SER A 203 -6.60 -8.50 8.49
C SER A 203 -6.90 -7.22 9.28
N GLN A 204 -6.34 -7.04 10.49
CA GLN A 204 -6.44 -5.74 11.19
C GLN A 204 -5.62 -4.61 10.55
N LYS A 205 -4.66 -4.92 9.66
CA LYS A 205 -4.06 -3.94 8.74
C LYS A 205 -4.99 -3.50 7.61
N ILE A 206 -6.11 -4.19 7.41
CA ILE A 206 -7.05 -3.94 6.29
C ILE A 206 -8.25 -3.10 6.75
N GLU A 207 -8.65 -3.12 8.03
CA GLU A 207 -9.87 -2.42 8.48
C GLU A 207 -9.68 -0.92 8.82
N GLU A 208 -8.46 -0.45 9.14
CA GLU A 208 -8.17 1.01 9.13
C GLU A 208 -8.25 1.61 7.71
N ASN A 209 -8.07 0.78 6.67
CA ASN A 209 -8.24 1.18 5.27
C ASN A 209 -9.71 1.14 4.77
N GLN A 210 -10.69 0.72 5.59
CA GLN A 210 -12.08 0.50 5.15
C GLN A 210 -13.11 1.53 5.65
N MET A 211 -12.71 2.63 6.30
CA MET A 211 -13.60 3.78 6.53
C MET A 211 -13.83 4.66 5.28
N GLN A 212 -13.30 4.29 4.10
CA GLN A 212 -13.52 5.05 2.86
C GLN A 212 -14.45 4.41 1.82
N ASN A 213 -15.09 3.28 2.10
CA ASN A 213 -15.67 2.48 1.02
C ASN A 213 -17.20 2.36 1.03
N ASN A 214 -17.80 3.37 0.39
CA ASN A 214 -19.08 3.35 -0.32
C ASN A 214 -19.07 2.24 -1.41
N PRO A 215 -20.22 1.85 -1.99
CA PRO A 215 -20.33 0.69 -2.91
C PRO A 215 -19.64 0.83 -4.29
N ASN A 216 -18.62 1.69 -4.44
CA ASN A 216 -17.74 1.76 -5.62
C ASN A 216 -16.42 0.96 -5.46
N THR A 217 -16.33 0.06 -4.49
CA THR A 217 -15.03 -0.53 -4.09
C THR A 217 -14.78 -1.91 -4.70
N GLN A 218 -14.55 -1.95 -6.00
CA GLN A 218 -13.70 -2.98 -6.62
C GLN A 218 -12.32 -2.43 -7.04
N ALA A 219 -12.04 -1.15 -6.74
CA ALA A 219 -10.73 -0.55 -6.92
C ALA A 219 -10.28 0.08 -5.60
N GLN A 220 -9.58 -0.65 -4.73
CA GLN A 220 -8.72 -0.09 -3.66
C GLN A 220 -7.93 -1.19 -2.95
N ASN A 221 -6.83 -1.57 -3.58
CA ASN A 221 -5.60 -2.03 -2.92
C ASN A 221 -4.39 -1.71 -3.83
N THR A 222 -4.48 -0.58 -4.55
CA THR A 222 -3.54 -0.17 -5.58
C THR A 222 -2.75 1.03 -5.08
N ILE A 223 -1.44 0.86 -4.89
CA ILE A 223 -0.55 1.98 -4.58
C ILE A 223 -0.69 3.03 -5.69
N PRO A 224 -0.93 4.32 -5.36
CA PRO A 224 -1.12 5.36 -6.37
C PRO A 224 0.12 5.51 -7.26
N LEU A 225 -0.09 5.71 -8.57
CA LEU A 225 1.02 5.84 -9.52
C LEU A 225 1.78 7.17 -9.36
N ASN A 226 1.13 8.20 -8.84
CA ASN A 226 1.70 9.53 -8.63
C ASN A 226 1.41 9.98 -7.21
N GLN A 227 2.45 10.25 -6.44
CA GLN A 227 2.35 10.61 -5.03
C GLN A 227 3.22 11.82 -4.74
N ILE A 228 2.80 12.71 -3.83
CA ILE A 228 3.61 13.80 -3.29
C ILE A 228 3.58 13.70 -1.77
N LEU A 229 4.76 13.54 -1.16
CA LEU A 229 4.96 13.68 0.27
C LEU A 229 5.24 15.15 0.58
N TYR A 230 4.37 15.81 1.34
CA TYR A 230 4.51 17.24 1.61
C TYR A 230 4.44 17.58 3.09
N GLY A 231 5.10 18.65 3.48
CA GLY A 231 5.02 19.19 4.84
C GLY A 231 6.25 20.02 5.21
N PRO A 232 6.34 20.46 6.47
CA PRO A 232 7.43 21.28 6.97
C PRO A 232 8.81 20.60 6.86
N PRO A 233 9.93 21.35 6.91
CA PRO A 233 11.26 20.76 6.85
C PRO A 233 11.55 19.88 8.08
N GLY A 234 12.32 18.81 7.88
CA GLY A 234 12.75 17.90 8.95
C GLY A 234 11.69 16.89 9.40
N THR A 235 10.62 16.67 8.64
CA THR A 235 9.56 15.68 8.98
C THR A 235 9.82 14.27 8.46
N GLY A 236 11.00 14.01 7.89
CA GLY A 236 11.40 12.67 7.43
C GLY A 236 10.94 12.30 6.03
N LYS A 237 10.48 13.27 5.21
CA LYS A 237 10.01 13.04 3.82
C LYS A 237 10.96 12.18 2.99
N THR A 238 12.25 12.51 2.97
CA THR A 238 13.27 11.75 2.22
C THR A 238 13.35 10.28 2.65
N TYR A 239 13.24 10.00 3.95
CA TYR A 239 13.25 8.63 4.46
C TYR A 239 11.96 7.89 4.11
N GLU A 240 10.84 8.60 4.11
CA GLU A 240 9.55 8.02 3.72
C GLU A 240 9.46 7.77 2.21
N THR A 241 10.12 8.59 1.39
CA THR A 241 10.26 8.32 -0.05
C THR A 241 10.97 6.99 -0.32
N ILE A 242 12.02 6.67 0.45
CA ILE A 242 12.70 5.37 0.37
C ILE A 242 11.72 4.25 0.74
N ASN A 243 10.99 4.40 1.84
CA ASN A 243 10.00 3.41 2.29
C ASN A 243 8.94 3.16 1.21
N LYS A 244 8.37 4.23 0.64
CA LYS A 244 7.36 4.16 -0.43
C LYS A 244 7.89 3.49 -1.70
N ALA A 245 9.13 3.78 -2.08
CA ALA A 245 9.77 3.11 -3.22
C ALA A 245 9.89 1.60 -2.98
N LEU A 246 10.36 1.19 -1.79
CA LEU A 246 10.46 -0.22 -1.41
C LEU A 246 9.08 -0.90 -1.29
N GLU A 247 8.07 -0.20 -0.81
CA GLU A 247 6.68 -0.67 -0.74
C GLU A 247 6.14 -0.98 -2.14
N ILE A 248 6.40 -0.11 -3.12
CA ILE A 248 6.02 -0.33 -4.53
C ILE A 248 6.75 -1.55 -5.10
N LEU A 249 8.06 -1.65 -4.85
CA LEU A 249 8.88 -2.77 -5.33
C LEU A 249 8.40 -4.11 -4.75
N ALA A 250 8.06 -4.15 -3.46
CA ALA A 250 7.59 -5.36 -2.78
C ALA A 250 6.08 -5.60 -2.93
N ASN A 251 5.36 -4.81 -3.73
CA ASN A 251 3.90 -4.95 -3.87
C ASN A 251 3.52 -6.30 -4.50
N GLU A 252 2.37 -6.86 -4.09
CA GLU A 252 1.87 -8.16 -4.59
C GLU A 252 1.66 -8.20 -6.11
N LYS A 253 1.32 -7.06 -6.73
CA LYS A 253 1.27 -6.90 -8.19
C LYS A 253 2.57 -7.30 -8.89
N TYR A 254 3.71 -7.15 -8.20
CA TYR A 254 5.05 -7.40 -8.73
C TYR A 254 5.75 -8.57 -8.06
N LYS A 255 5.00 -9.51 -7.48
CA LYS A 255 5.58 -10.67 -6.75
C LYS A 255 6.52 -11.53 -7.60
N ASP A 256 6.26 -11.66 -8.90
CA ASP A 256 7.10 -12.44 -9.82
C ASP A 256 8.40 -11.69 -10.19
N SER A 257 8.54 -10.42 -9.82
CA SER A 257 9.66 -9.54 -10.22
C SER A 257 10.86 -9.59 -9.29
N LEU A 258 10.69 -10.20 -8.11
CA LEU A 258 11.64 -10.29 -7.03
C LEU A 258 11.61 -11.68 -6.43
N GLU A 259 12.78 -12.19 -6.04
CA GLU A 259 12.88 -13.43 -5.27
C GLU A 259 12.08 -13.32 -3.97
N LEU A 260 11.37 -14.40 -3.61
CA LEU A 260 10.51 -14.43 -2.42
C LEU A 260 11.26 -13.98 -1.16
N GLU A 261 12.47 -14.49 -0.95
CA GLU A 261 13.30 -14.15 0.22
C GLU A 261 13.66 -12.66 0.26
N LYS A 262 14.02 -12.08 -0.89
CA LYS A 262 14.34 -10.65 -0.99
C LYS A 262 13.11 -9.78 -0.73
N ARG A 263 11.96 -10.17 -1.27
CA ARG A 263 10.67 -9.51 -1.03
C ARG A 263 10.29 -9.56 0.44
N ASP A 264 10.36 -10.74 1.06
CA ASP A 264 10.01 -10.93 2.47
C ASP A 264 10.95 -10.13 3.38
N LYS A 265 12.25 -10.06 3.05
CA LYS A 265 13.21 -9.20 3.75
C LYS A 265 12.80 -7.72 3.66
N ILE A 266 12.44 -7.22 2.48
CA ILE A 266 11.99 -5.83 2.31
C ILE A 266 10.72 -5.56 3.12
N LEU A 267 9.73 -6.47 3.06
CA LEU A 267 8.50 -6.34 3.83
C LEU A 267 8.75 -6.36 5.34
N GLN A 268 9.71 -7.17 5.80
CA GLN A 268 10.15 -7.19 7.18
C GLN A 268 10.82 -5.88 7.58
N ILE A 269 11.74 -5.34 6.77
CA ILE A 269 12.37 -4.03 7.02
C ILE A 269 11.30 -2.94 7.13
N LEU A 270 10.34 -2.88 6.20
CA LEU A 270 9.26 -1.90 6.22
C LEU A 270 8.37 -2.04 7.46
N LYS A 271 8.09 -3.27 7.89
CA LYS A 271 7.32 -3.54 9.12
C LYS A 271 8.04 -3.02 10.36
N GLU A 272 9.35 -3.30 10.47
CA GLU A 272 10.16 -2.84 11.59
C GLU A 272 10.31 -1.32 11.61
N LEU A 273 10.46 -0.69 10.43
CA LEU A 273 10.46 0.77 10.30
C LEU A 273 9.08 1.39 10.60
N GLY A 274 7.98 0.67 10.40
CA GLY A 274 6.65 1.11 10.83
C GLY A 274 6.51 1.14 12.36
N ALA A 275 7.14 0.20 13.06
CA ALA A 275 7.12 0.13 14.53
C ALA A 275 8.15 1.06 15.19
N ALA A 276 9.34 1.16 14.59
CA ALA A 276 10.45 2.00 15.06
C ALA A 276 11.04 2.79 13.87
N PRO A 277 10.40 3.91 13.46
CA PRO A 277 10.79 4.69 12.28
C PRO A 277 12.22 5.21 12.28
N SER A 278 12.84 5.30 13.45
CA SER A 278 14.18 5.85 13.60
C SER A 278 15.28 4.79 13.63
N ASN A 279 14.94 3.49 13.65
CA ASN A 279 15.90 2.39 13.83
C ASN A 279 17.03 2.46 12.77
N LYS A 280 18.27 2.73 13.21
CA LYS A 280 19.40 2.99 12.30
C LYS A 280 19.75 1.79 11.43
N LYS A 281 19.70 0.58 12.01
CA LYS A 281 19.99 -0.67 11.29
C LYS A 281 19.00 -0.87 10.15
N TYR A 282 17.71 -0.86 10.41
CA TYR A 282 16.70 -1.04 9.37
C TYR A 282 16.67 0.11 8.37
N ARG A 283 16.99 1.35 8.79
CA ARG A 283 17.15 2.48 7.86
C ARG A 283 18.34 2.30 6.93
N GLN A 284 19.45 1.77 7.44
CA GLN A 284 20.61 1.42 6.62
C GLN A 284 20.26 0.31 5.63
N GLU A 285 19.63 -0.78 6.08
CA GLU A 285 19.20 -1.88 5.21
C GLU A 285 18.20 -1.40 4.12
N ALA A 286 17.25 -0.53 4.47
CA ALA A 286 16.34 0.08 3.50
C ALA A 286 17.10 0.91 2.46
N ARG A 287 18.07 1.72 2.90
CA ARG A 287 18.90 2.55 2.00
C ARG A 287 19.77 1.70 1.08
N GLU A 288 20.34 0.61 1.57
CA GLU A 288 21.13 -0.33 0.77
C GLU A 288 20.27 -0.99 -0.32
N ASN A 289 19.08 -1.46 0.03
CA ASN A 289 18.13 -2.00 -0.95
C ASN A 289 17.73 -0.94 -1.98
N PHE A 290 17.39 0.27 -1.53
CA PHE A 290 17.06 1.39 -2.40
C PHE A 290 18.18 1.72 -3.39
N ASN A 291 19.41 1.83 -2.91
CA ASN A 291 20.58 2.08 -3.76
C ASN A 291 20.78 0.94 -4.77
N SER A 292 20.62 -0.33 -4.36
CA SER A 292 20.70 -1.46 -5.28
C SER A 292 19.68 -1.34 -6.43
N PHE A 293 18.43 -0.95 -6.16
CA PHE A 293 17.43 -0.74 -7.22
C PHE A 293 17.69 0.50 -8.08
N LYS A 294 18.29 1.55 -7.49
CA LYS A 294 18.73 2.74 -8.21
C LYS A 294 19.88 2.42 -9.16
N ASP A 295 20.89 1.71 -8.70
CA ASP A 295 22.07 1.31 -9.48
C ASP A 295 21.68 0.36 -10.61
N ASN A 296 20.68 -0.50 -10.39
CA ASN A 296 20.05 -1.34 -11.41
C ASN A 296 19.13 -0.57 -12.38
N GLY A 297 18.99 0.75 -12.21
CA GLY A 297 18.22 1.61 -13.08
C GLY A 297 16.70 1.47 -13.00
N GLN A 298 16.18 0.78 -11.96
CA GLN A 298 14.74 0.70 -11.68
C GLN A 298 14.22 1.92 -10.91
N ILE A 299 15.10 2.59 -10.16
CA ILE A 299 14.80 3.86 -9.48
C ILE A 299 15.64 4.96 -10.13
N ALA A 300 15.00 6.06 -10.52
CA ALA A 300 15.65 7.32 -10.85
C ALA A 300 15.36 8.33 -9.74
N PHE A 301 16.36 9.13 -9.37
CA PHE A 301 16.23 10.17 -8.35
C PHE A 301 16.75 11.48 -8.92
N ILE A 302 15.93 12.54 -8.83
CA ILE A 302 16.30 13.89 -9.22
C ILE A 302 15.77 14.90 -8.21
N THR A 303 16.42 16.05 -8.11
CA THR A 303 15.97 17.19 -7.31
C THR A 303 15.70 18.37 -8.23
N PHE A 304 14.54 19.00 -8.11
CA PHE A 304 14.21 20.19 -8.89
C PHE A 304 14.83 21.45 -8.29
N HIS A 305 15.24 22.36 -9.18
CA HIS A 305 15.70 23.70 -8.86
C HIS A 305 15.05 24.72 -9.81
N GLN A 306 15.14 26.01 -9.48
CA GLN A 306 14.45 27.07 -10.23
C GLN A 306 14.82 27.12 -11.71
N SER A 307 16.08 26.78 -12.05
CA SER A 307 16.58 26.76 -13.43
C SER A 307 16.25 25.47 -14.20
N PHE A 308 15.60 24.48 -13.56
CA PHE A 308 15.38 23.17 -14.14
C PHE A 308 14.38 23.25 -15.29
N SER A 309 14.65 22.54 -16.38
CA SER A 309 13.96 22.76 -17.66
C SER A 309 13.47 21.47 -18.31
N TYR A 310 12.66 21.61 -19.38
CA TYR A 310 12.20 20.48 -20.18
C TYR A 310 13.38 19.72 -20.79
N GLU A 311 14.40 20.44 -21.24
CA GLU A 311 15.58 19.94 -21.93
C GLU A 311 16.44 19.00 -21.07
N GLU A 312 16.39 19.16 -19.75
CA GLU A 312 17.08 18.29 -18.78
C GLU A 312 16.21 17.12 -18.34
N PHE A 313 14.88 17.31 -18.32
CA PHE A 313 13.94 16.34 -17.79
C PHE A 313 13.48 15.33 -18.83
N VAL A 314 13.12 15.80 -20.03
CA VAL A 314 12.50 15.00 -21.08
C VAL A 314 13.47 14.73 -22.22
N GLU A 315 13.89 15.77 -22.94
CA GLU A 315 14.89 15.69 -24.01
C GLU A 315 15.34 17.09 -24.41
N GLY A 316 16.61 17.22 -24.77
CA GLY A 316 17.19 18.50 -25.16
C GLY A 316 18.33 18.33 -26.14
N ILE A 317 18.55 19.35 -26.97
CA ILE A 317 19.68 19.41 -27.90
C ILE A 317 20.93 19.76 -27.09
N LYS A 318 21.93 18.88 -27.11
CA LYS A 318 23.22 19.08 -26.41
C LYS A 318 24.38 18.99 -27.40
N PRO A 319 25.43 19.81 -27.22
CA PRO A 319 26.61 19.72 -28.05
C PRO A 319 27.40 18.44 -27.70
N VAL A 320 27.81 17.71 -28.72
CA VAL A 320 28.73 16.58 -28.63
C VAL A 320 30.02 16.98 -29.33
N VAL A 321 31.14 16.86 -28.63
CA VAL A 321 32.47 17.15 -29.18
C VAL A 321 33.10 15.83 -29.55
N ASP A 322 33.47 15.67 -30.82
CA ASP A 322 34.28 14.56 -31.25
C ASP A 322 35.75 14.84 -30.90
N ASP A 323 36.28 14.08 -29.92
CA ASP A 323 37.66 14.19 -29.42
C ASP A 323 38.71 14.05 -30.54
N SER A 324 38.36 13.39 -31.65
CA SER A 324 39.27 13.14 -32.77
C SER A 324 39.26 14.24 -33.84
N SER A 325 38.12 14.89 -34.09
CA SER A 325 37.98 15.90 -35.15
C SER A 325 37.84 17.34 -34.64
N LYS A 326 37.68 17.57 -33.33
CA LYS A 326 37.35 18.87 -32.71
C LYS A 326 36.10 19.55 -33.31
N ASN A 327 35.29 18.83 -34.06
CA ASN A 327 34.01 19.32 -34.56
C ASN A 327 32.93 19.16 -33.48
N MET A 328 32.05 20.15 -33.40
CA MET A 328 30.91 20.14 -32.49
C MET A 328 29.64 19.83 -33.27
N THR A 329 28.99 18.72 -32.96
CA THR A 329 27.66 18.37 -33.46
C THR A 329 26.62 18.63 -32.37
N TYR A 330 25.36 18.81 -32.78
CA TYR A 330 24.24 18.97 -31.86
C TYR A 330 23.36 17.73 -31.96
N GLU A 331 23.23 17.01 -30.84
CA GLU A 331 22.45 15.78 -30.78
C GLU A 331 21.32 15.92 -29.75
N VAL A 332 20.16 15.35 -30.06
CA VAL A 332 19.06 15.26 -29.11
C VAL A 332 19.41 14.18 -28.08
N GLN A 333 19.55 14.57 -26.82
CA GLN A 333 19.80 13.65 -25.72
C GLN A 333 18.55 13.50 -24.86
N ASN A 334 18.31 12.27 -24.40
CA ASN A 334 17.19 11.96 -23.52
C ASN A 334 17.45 12.54 -22.12
N GLY A 335 16.41 13.09 -21.51
CA GLY A 335 16.40 13.46 -20.11
C GLY A 335 15.96 12.30 -19.21
N ILE A 336 16.11 12.49 -17.90
CA ILE A 336 15.91 11.43 -16.91
C ILE A 336 14.51 10.81 -16.95
N PHE A 337 13.47 11.61 -17.23
CA PHE A 337 12.09 11.14 -17.32
C PHE A 337 11.89 10.23 -18.52
N LYS A 338 12.42 10.63 -19.67
CA LYS A 338 12.32 9.85 -20.90
C LYS A 338 13.10 8.54 -20.78
N GLU A 339 14.30 8.56 -20.20
CA GLU A 339 15.10 7.35 -19.97
C GLU A 339 14.37 6.33 -19.09
N ILE A 340 13.85 6.73 -17.93
CA ILE A 340 13.14 5.79 -17.05
C ILE A 340 11.83 5.30 -17.67
N CYS A 341 11.11 6.14 -18.42
CA CYS A 341 9.94 5.72 -19.18
C CYS A 341 10.29 4.66 -20.23
N GLN A 342 11.39 4.82 -20.96
CA GLN A 342 11.85 3.84 -21.95
C GLN A 342 12.21 2.49 -21.31
N ARG A 343 12.92 2.51 -20.17
CA ARG A 343 13.24 1.28 -19.42
C ARG A 343 11.97 0.57 -18.93
N ALA A 344 11.04 1.33 -18.36
CA ALA A 344 9.75 0.82 -17.89
C ALA A 344 8.91 0.23 -19.02
N LEU A 345 8.82 0.93 -20.16
CA LEU A 345 8.09 0.51 -21.35
C LEU A 345 8.69 -0.76 -21.97
N THR A 346 10.02 -0.84 -22.04
CA THR A 346 10.72 -2.03 -22.55
C THR A 346 10.38 -3.27 -21.72
N ASN A 347 10.40 -3.17 -20.38
CA ASN A 347 9.99 -4.27 -19.52
C ASN A 347 8.50 -4.61 -19.69
N TYR A 348 7.64 -3.60 -19.79
CA TYR A 348 6.20 -3.79 -19.98
C TYR A 348 5.88 -4.54 -21.28
N GLN A 349 6.53 -4.18 -22.39
CA GLN A 349 6.36 -4.83 -23.69
C GLN A 349 6.85 -6.28 -23.65
N LYS A 350 8.06 -6.52 -23.13
CA LYS A 350 8.58 -7.90 -22.97
C LYS A 350 7.70 -8.78 -22.08
N HIS A 351 7.13 -8.20 -21.02
CA HIS A 351 6.18 -8.91 -20.17
C HIS A 351 4.90 -9.29 -20.93
N LYS A 352 4.33 -8.37 -21.71
CA LYS A 352 3.16 -8.64 -22.56
C LYS A 352 3.43 -9.68 -23.63
N GLU A 353 4.57 -9.59 -24.32
CA GLU A 353 4.99 -10.56 -25.34
C GLU A 353 5.12 -11.97 -24.74
N SER A 354 5.84 -12.12 -23.62
CA SER A 354 5.99 -13.41 -22.94
C SER A 354 4.68 -13.97 -22.34
N SER A 355 3.75 -13.11 -21.96
CA SER A 355 2.43 -13.51 -21.43
C SER A 355 1.50 -13.97 -22.55
N ASN A 356 1.49 -13.26 -23.69
CA ASN A 356 0.71 -13.65 -24.88
C ASN A 356 1.19 -14.98 -25.48
N GLU A 357 2.51 -15.24 -25.49
CA GLU A 357 3.07 -16.54 -25.90
C GLU A 357 2.74 -17.67 -24.91
N SER A 358 2.53 -17.36 -23.64
CA SER A 358 2.12 -18.33 -22.61
C SER A 358 0.61 -18.62 -22.64
N GLU A 359 -0.23 -17.63 -22.98
CA GLU A 359 -1.69 -17.77 -23.10
C GLU A 359 -2.14 -18.43 -24.41
N ASN A 360 -1.36 -18.32 -25.49
CA ASN A 360 -1.59 -19.07 -26.74
C ASN A 360 -1.27 -20.58 -26.65
N ARG A 361 -1.06 -21.14 -25.45
CA ARG A 361 -0.86 -22.58 -25.21
C ARG A 361 -2.15 -23.39 -25.17
N GLN A 362 -3.09 -23.15 -26.08
CA GLN A 362 -3.82 -24.29 -26.66
C GLN A 362 -2.86 -24.86 -27.71
N VAL A 363 -2.43 -26.12 -27.56
CA VAL A 363 -1.57 -26.78 -28.57
C VAL A 363 -2.14 -26.50 -29.96
N ASN A 364 -1.46 -25.64 -30.71
CA ASN A 364 -1.92 -25.25 -32.03
C ASN A 364 -1.87 -26.51 -32.89
N THR A 365 -3.05 -27.06 -33.20
CA THR A 365 -3.15 -28.34 -33.93
C THR A 365 -2.40 -28.29 -35.26
N GLN A 366 -2.28 -27.08 -35.85
CA GLN A 366 -1.49 -26.86 -37.05
C GLN A 366 0.01 -27.03 -36.80
N GLU A 367 0.53 -26.47 -35.72
CA GLU A 367 1.95 -26.58 -35.35
C GLU A 367 2.31 -28.01 -34.94
N LEU A 368 1.50 -28.64 -34.09
CA LEU A 368 1.65 -30.04 -33.71
C LEU A 368 1.69 -30.97 -34.92
N PHE A 369 0.73 -30.81 -35.85
CA PHE A 369 0.70 -31.60 -37.07
C PHE A 369 1.90 -31.33 -37.98
N GLN A 370 2.32 -30.07 -38.10
CA GLN A 370 3.45 -29.69 -38.93
C GLN A 370 4.75 -30.30 -38.39
N THR A 371 5.00 -30.18 -37.08
CA THR A 371 6.17 -30.79 -36.41
C THR A 371 6.15 -32.31 -36.52
N TYR A 372 4.99 -32.94 -36.32
CA TYR A 372 4.84 -34.39 -36.51
C TYR A 372 5.11 -34.81 -37.95
N ALA A 373 4.58 -34.10 -38.94
CA ALA A 373 4.78 -34.43 -40.34
C ALA A 373 6.25 -34.23 -40.78
N PHE A 374 6.94 -33.22 -40.25
CA PHE A 374 8.37 -33.03 -40.52
C PHE A 374 9.25 -34.09 -39.86
N SER A 375 8.91 -34.55 -38.65
CA SER A 375 9.67 -35.65 -38.01
C SER A 375 9.53 -36.95 -38.81
N LEU A 376 8.33 -37.24 -39.35
CA LEU A 376 8.13 -38.35 -40.27
C LEU A 376 8.90 -38.16 -41.59
N LYS A 377 8.89 -36.95 -42.16
CA LYS A 377 9.62 -36.64 -43.40
C LYS A 377 11.11 -36.89 -43.25
N GLN A 378 11.72 -36.46 -42.14
CA GLN A 378 13.13 -36.69 -41.87
C GLN A 378 13.49 -38.18 -41.88
N VAL A 379 12.65 -39.02 -41.26
CA VAL A 379 12.88 -40.48 -41.25
C VAL A 379 12.76 -41.08 -42.66
N LEU A 380 11.84 -40.58 -43.48
CA LEU A 380 11.71 -41.00 -44.89
C LEU A 380 12.89 -40.54 -45.75
N ASP A 381 13.38 -39.32 -45.54
CA ASP A 381 14.54 -38.76 -46.25
C ASP A 381 15.82 -39.54 -45.92
N GLU A 382 15.90 -40.16 -44.74
CA GLU A 382 16.96 -41.12 -44.35
C GLU A 382 16.80 -42.52 -44.99
N GLY A 383 15.77 -42.72 -45.83
CA GLY A 383 15.51 -43.98 -46.52
C GLY A 383 14.89 -45.08 -45.65
N LYS A 384 14.38 -44.74 -44.46
CA LYS A 384 13.75 -45.71 -43.54
C LYS A 384 12.26 -45.87 -43.84
N GLU A 385 11.77 -47.10 -43.72
CA GLU A 385 10.34 -47.39 -43.85
C GLU A 385 9.58 -47.05 -42.55
N LEU A 386 8.36 -46.51 -42.69
CA LEU A 386 7.50 -46.13 -41.56
C LEU A 386 6.20 -46.93 -41.56
N ASP A 387 6.07 -47.85 -40.60
CA ASP A 387 4.83 -48.61 -40.40
C ASP A 387 3.72 -47.72 -39.80
N PHE A 388 2.51 -47.82 -40.38
CA PHE A 388 1.37 -46.99 -39.98
C PHE A 388 0.25 -47.80 -39.34
N TYR A 389 -0.47 -48.59 -40.13
CA TYR A 389 -1.65 -49.33 -39.67
C TYR A 389 -1.80 -50.64 -40.44
N LYS A 390 -1.76 -51.77 -39.73
CA LYS A 390 -1.76 -53.12 -40.33
C LYS A 390 -0.65 -53.26 -41.39
N LYS A 391 -1.00 -53.51 -42.65
CA LYS A 391 -0.06 -53.63 -43.78
C LYS A 391 0.25 -52.28 -44.45
N MET A 392 -0.29 -51.17 -43.94
CA MET A 392 -0.06 -49.83 -44.53
C MET A 392 1.18 -49.17 -43.95
N LYS A 393 1.94 -48.53 -44.82
CA LYS A 393 3.12 -47.71 -44.51
C LYS A 393 2.91 -46.26 -44.92
N ILE A 394 3.65 -45.34 -44.31
CA ILE A 394 3.78 -43.95 -44.77
C ILE A 394 4.86 -43.90 -45.84
N TYR A 395 4.55 -43.33 -46.99
CA TYR A 395 5.48 -43.25 -48.12
C TYR A 395 5.98 -41.84 -48.41
N SER A 396 5.13 -40.83 -48.25
CA SER A 396 5.51 -39.45 -48.53
C SER A 396 4.74 -38.44 -47.68
N ILE A 397 5.39 -37.30 -47.45
CA ILE A 397 4.81 -36.10 -46.87
C ILE A 397 4.74 -35.06 -47.98
N ASN A 398 3.53 -34.77 -48.48
CA ASN A 398 3.33 -33.87 -49.62
C ASN A 398 3.29 -32.42 -49.13
N LEU A 399 3.99 -31.52 -49.82
CA LEU A 399 4.06 -30.08 -49.51
C LEU A 399 3.27 -29.25 -50.54
N LYS A 400 2.83 -28.05 -50.14
CA LYS A 400 2.36 -26.96 -51.02
C LYS A 400 3.57 -26.17 -51.53
N GLU A 401 3.37 -25.32 -52.55
CA GLU A 401 4.43 -24.49 -53.15
C GLU A 401 5.12 -23.56 -52.15
N ASN A 402 4.40 -23.12 -51.11
CA ASN A 402 4.92 -22.27 -50.03
C ASN A 402 5.67 -23.05 -48.93
N GLY A 403 5.90 -24.35 -49.10
CA GLY A 403 6.59 -25.20 -48.13
C GLY A 403 5.71 -25.77 -47.02
N GLU A 404 4.41 -25.46 -46.97
CA GLU A 404 3.51 -26.03 -45.97
C GLU A 404 3.15 -27.49 -46.25
N ILE A 405 2.95 -28.28 -45.20
CA ILE A 405 2.47 -29.66 -45.29
C ILE A 405 1.04 -29.68 -45.86
N LYS A 406 0.83 -30.38 -46.97
CA LYS A 406 -0.47 -30.60 -47.62
C LYS A 406 -1.15 -31.87 -47.11
N SER A 407 -0.43 -32.99 -47.08
CA SER A 407 -1.00 -34.29 -46.72
C SER A 407 0.06 -35.35 -46.43
N ILE A 408 -0.35 -36.42 -45.74
CA ILE A 408 0.46 -37.64 -45.55
C ILE A 408 -0.07 -38.74 -46.49
N SER A 409 0.81 -39.32 -47.31
CA SER A 409 0.46 -40.42 -48.22
C SER A 409 0.75 -41.77 -47.56
N ILE A 410 -0.25 -42.65 -47.53
CA ILE A 410 -0.16 -44.01 -47.00
C ILE A 410 -0.55 -45.04 -48.07
N GLY A 411 0.05 -46.23 -48.03
CA GLY A 411 -0.19 -47.28 -49.02
C GLY A 411 0.31 -48.66 -48.59
N THR A 412 0.00 -49.69 -49.37
CA THR A 412 0.54 -51.06 -49.19
C THR A 412 1.74 -51.37 -50.08
N SER A 413 1.95 -50.59 -51.15
CA SER A 413 3.16 -50.60 -51.96
C SER A 413 3.45 -49.19 -52.50
N ALA A 414 4.71 -48.90 -52.81
CA ALA A 414 5.14 -47.59 -53.32
C ALA A 414 4.66 -47.30 -54.75
N GLU A 415 4.32 -48.34 -55.51
CA GLU A 415 3.94 -48.27 -56.93
C GLU A 415 2.43 -48.46 -57.17
N SER A 416 1.59 -48.48 -56.13
CA SER A 416 0.16 -48.74 -56.32
C SER A 416 -0.67 -47.50 -56.66
N ASN A 417 -1.63 -47.67 -57.57
CA ASN A 417 -2.79 -46.77 -57.76
C ASN A 417 -3.73 -46.70 -56.54
N SER A 418 -3.34 -47.26 -55.39
CA SER A 418 -4.16 -47.36 -54.16
C SER A 418 -3.66 -46.53 -52.99
N MET A 419 -2.70 -45.61 -53.22
CA MET A 419 -2.26 -44.67 -52.20
C MET A 419 -3.43 -43.81 -51.70
N GLN A 420 -3.57 -43.74 -50.38
CA GLN A 420 -4.53 -42.88 -49.71
C GLN A 420 -3.83 -41.64 -49.17
N SER A 421 -4.48 -40.48 -49.31
CA SER A 421 -3.96 -39.21 -48.82
C SER A 421 -4.76 -38.75 -47.61
N LEU A 422 -4.05 -38.47 -46.51
CA LEU A 422 -4.59 -37.86 -45.29
C LEU A 422 -4.26 -36.37 -45.31
N THR A 423 -5.24 -35.53 -45.65
CA THR A 423 -5.11 -34.09 -45.88
C THR A 423 -5.07 -33.29 -44.58
N LYS A 424 -4.24 -32.24 -44.54
CA LYS A 424 -4.14 -31.29 -43.42
C LYS A 424 -5.50 -30.75 -43.00
N GLU A 425 -6.36 -30.42 -43.96
CA GLU A 425 -7.66 -29.78 -43.70
C GLU A 425 -8.58 -30.63 -42.81
N ILE A 426 -8.65 -31.95 -43.03
CA ILE A 426 -9.45 -32.87 -42.19
C ILE A 426 -8.82 -33.05 -40.81
N ILE A 427 -7.48 -33.06 -40.73
CA ILE A 427 -6.75 -33.21 -39.46
C ILE A 427 -6.99 -32.01 -38.55
N LEU A 428 -6.89 -30.79 -39.08
CA LEU A 428 -7.15 -29.56 -38.32
C LEU A 428 -8.62 -29.47 -37.86
N ARG A 429 -9.56 -29.95 -38.68
CA ARG A 429 -10.99 -29.94 -38.37
C ARG A 429 -11.37 -30.88 -37.22
N ASP A 430 -10.79 -32.08 -37.20
CA ASP A 430 -11.31 -33.20 -36.39
C ASP A 430 -10.39 -33.60 -35.22
N TYR A 431 -9.08 -33.33 -35.27
CA TYR A 431 -8.18 -33.66 -34.16
C TYR A 431 -8.55 -32.98 -32.82
N PRO A 432 -8.95 -31.69 -32.79
CA PRO A 432 -9.42 -31.06 -31.54
C PRO A 432 -10.63 -31.78 -30.94
N LYS A 433 -11.55 -32.26 -31.79
CA LYS A 433 -12.75 -33.02 -31.40
C LYS A 433 -12.42 -34.42 -30.91
N PHE A 434 -11.39 -35.05 -31.48
CA PHE A 434 -10.83 -36.29 -30.96
C PHE A 434 -10.24 -36.09 -29.55
N LYS A 435 -9.54 -34.96 -29.32
CA LYS A 435 -8.91 -34.64 -28.03
C LYS A 435 -9.93 -34.29 -26.93
N SER A 436 -11.02 -33.59 -27.27
CA SER A 436 -12.13 -33.30 -26.34
C SER A 436 -13.00 -34.52 -26.02
N GLY A 437 -12.86 -35.61 -26.78
CA GLY A 437 -13.65 -36.83 -26.62
C GLY A 437 -14.96 -36.86 -27.41
N ASP A 438 -15.18 -35.90 -28.32
CA ASP A 438 -16.34 -35.84 -29.22
C ASP A 438 -16.25 -36.86 -30.37
N ILE A 439 -15.03 -37.23 -30.79
CA ILE A 439 -14.76 -38.33 -31.74
C ILE A 439 -14.22 -39.52 -30.94
N LYS A 440 -15.05 -40.57 -30.79
CA LYS A 440 -14.72 -41.79 -30.01
C LYS A 440 -14.41 -42.99 -30.91
N SER A 441 -14.83 -42.94 -32.17
CA SER A 441 -14.62 -43.99 -33.16
C SER A 441 -14.34 -43.40 -34.53
N TYR A 442 -13.75 -44.19 -35.44
CA TYR A 442 -13.59 -43.79 -36.84
C TYR A 442 -14.93 -43.43 -37.50
N LYS A 443 -16.05 -44.01 -37.05
CA LYS A 443 -17.39 -43.71 -37.58
C LYS A 443 -17.86 -42.26 -37.32
N ASP A 444 -17.21 -41.55 -36.39
CA ASP A 444 -17.55 -40.16 -36.06
C ASP A 444 -16.89 -39.16 -37.03
N ILE A 445 -15.95 -39.60 -37.85
CA ILE A 445 -15.24 -38.76 -38.82
C ILE A 445 -16.09 -38.62 -40.09
N LYS A 446 -16.61 -37.43 -40.35
CA LYS A 446 -17.58 -37.17 -41.43
C LYS A 446 -16.93 -36.86 -42.78
N PRO A 447 -17.58 -37.18 -43.91
CA PRO A 447 -17.17 -36.74 -45.25
C PRO A 447 -17.01 -35.21 -45.34
N THR A 448 -16.22 -34.73 -46.31
CA THR A 448 -16.00 -33.30 -46.55
C THR A 448 -17.04 -32.66 -47.47
N TYR A 449 -17.94 -33.46 -48.04
CA TYR A 449 -19.02 -33.08 -48.94
C TYR A 449 -20.26 -33.93 -48.64
N GLU A 450 -21.43 -33.50 -49.13
CA GLU A 450 -22.66 -34.28 -48.99
C GLU A 450 -22.51 -35.67 -49.62
N SER A 451 -22.70 -36.71 -48.81
CA SER A 451 -22.48 -38.10 -49.20
C SER A 451 -23.52 -38.99 -48.54
N GLN A 452 -23.90 -40.08 -49.22
CA GLN A 452 -24.74 -41.13 -48.62
C GLN A 452 -23.98 -41.95 -47.56
N SER A 453 -22.65 -41.87 -47.52
CA SER A 453 -21.83 -42.52 -46.50
C SER A 453 -21.91 -41.77 -45.18
N GLN A 454 -22.12 -42.50 -44.07
CA GLN A 454 -22.18 -41.91 -42.73
C GLN A 454 -20.82 -41.48 -42.18
N TRP A 455 -19.71 -41.90 -42.81
CA TRP A 455 -18.33 -41.59 -42.41
C TRP A 455 -17.40 -41.41 -43.63
N HIS A 456 -16.26 -40.75 -43.40
CA HIS A 456 -15.26 -40.45 -44.42
C HIS A 456 -14.61 -41.74 -44.96
N GLY A 457 -14.31 -41.81 -46.27
CA GLY A 457 -13.72 -43.01 -46.90
C GLY A 457 -12.41 -43.46 -46.25
N ASN A 458 -11.58 -42.51 -45.82
CA ASN A 458 -10.34 -42.73 -45.07
C ASN A 458 -10.46 -42.62 -43.54
N ALA A 459 -11.68 -42.69 -42.99
CA ALA A 459 -11.93 -42.45 -41.56
C ALA A 459 -11.09 -43.33 -40.63
N ILE A 460 -10.91 -44.61 -40.96
CA ILE A 460 -10.10 -45.56 -40.16
C ILE A 460 -8.66 -45.04 -40.03
N TYR A 461 -8.09 -44.55 -41.14
CA TYR A 461 -6.72 -44.06 -41.19
C TYR A 461 -6.56 -42.71 -40.49
N TYR A 462 -7.53 -41.80 -40.60
CA TYR A 462 -7.52 -40.56 -39.80
C TYR A 462 -7.59 -40.84 -38.30
N PHE A 463 -8.47 -41.76 -37.88
CA PHE A 463 -8.59 -42.10 -36.47
C PHE A 463 -7.29 -42.70 -35.91
N GLU A 464 -6.59 -43.53 -36.70
CA GLU A 464 -5.29 -44.05 -36.31
C GLU A 464 -4.19 -42.98 -36.29
N LEU A 465 -4.21 -42.05 -37.26
CA LEU A 465 -3.31 -40.90 -37.27
C LEU A 465 -3.49 -40.03 -36.02
N TYR A 466 -4.73 -39.81 -35.57
CA TYR A 466 -5.00 -39.03 -34.35
C TYR A 466 -4.44 -39.69 -33.10
N LYS A 467 -4.47 -41.02 -32.99
CA LYS A 467 -3.81 -41.73 -31.88
C LYS A 467 -2.30 -41.51 -31.91
N LYS A 468 -1.66 -41.67 -33.07
CA LYS A 468 -0.21 -41.45 -33.21
C LYS A 468 0.19 -39.99 -32.97
N LEU A 469 -0.64 -39.04 -33.41
CA LEU A 469 -0.44 -37.61 -33.16
C LEU A 469 -0.60 -37.27 -31.67
N GLN A 470 -1.56 -37.88 -30.97
CA GLN A 470 -1.74 -37.74 -29.52
C GLN A 470 -0.60 -38.39 -28.72
N GLU A 471 -0.08 -39.52 -29.20
CA GLU A 471 1.10 -40.15 -28.61
C GLU A 471 2.34 -39.26 -28.77
N PHE A 472 2.59 -38.75 -29.98
CA PHE A 472 3.66 -37.80 -30.28
C PHE A 472 3.55 -36.52 -29.44
N GLU A 473 2.34 -35.99 -29.26
CA GLU A 473 2.07 -34.84 -28.40
C GLU A 473 2.49 -35.11 -26.94
N LYS A 474 2.29 -36.34 -26.45
CA LYS A 474 2.62 -36.72 -25.06
C LYS A 474 4.11 -37.00 -24.86
N THR A 475 4.80 -37.55 -25.86
CA THR A 475 6.15 -38.12 -25.70
C THR A 475 7.27 -37.26 -26.27
N GLU A 476 7.09 -36.72 -27.49
CA GLU A 476 8.15 -36.09 -28.29
C GLU A 476 7.94 -34.58 -28.40
N TYR A 477 6.71 -34.12 -28.64
CA TYR A 477 6.38 -32.68 -28.76
C TYR A 477 6.72 -31.90 -27.48
N LYS A 478 6.37 -32.46 -26.31
CA LYS A 478 6.70 -31.87 -25.00
C LYS A 478 8.19 -31.79 -24.70
N LYS A 479 9.05 -32.61 -25.34
CA LYS A 479 10.52 -32.56 -25.16
C LYS A 479 11.17 -31.48 -26.02
N GLN A 480 10.59 -31.14 -27.16
CA GLN A 480 11.07 -30.04 -28.00
C GLN A 480 10.62 -28.66 -27.48
N ASP A 481 9.44 -28.58 -26.83
CA ASP A 481 8.93 -27.36 -26.17
C ASP A 481 9.66 -26.96 -24.88
N SER A 482 10.59 -27.79 -24.38
CA SER A 482 11.39 -27.48 -23.19
C SER A 482 12.65 -26.62 -23.45
N LYS A 483 12.62 -25.74 -24.46
CA LYS A 483 13.32 -24.45 -24.35
C LYS A 483 12.28 -23.43 -23.87
N SER A 484 12.10 -23.35 -22.55
CA SER A 484 11.21 -22.40 -21.90
C SER A 484 11.55 -20.98 -22.37
N VAL A 485 10.64 -20.33 -23.10
CA VAL A 485 10.60 -18.87 -23.13
C VAL A 485 10.37 -18.44 -21.67
N GLU A 486 11.41 -17.90 -21.07
CA GLU A 486 11.39 -17.48 -19.68
C GLU A 486 10.36 -16.35 -19.54
N LYS A 487 9.30 -16.57 -18.75
CA LYS A 487 8.25 -15.57 -18.53
C LYS A 487 8.92 -14.33 -17.96
N VAL A 488 8.92 -13.23 -18.72
CA VAL A 488 9.56 -11.99 -18.27
C VAL A 488 8.65 -11.37 -17.22
N PRO A 489 9.10 -11.20 -15.96
CA PRO A 489 8.24 -10.63 -14.93
C PRO A 489 8.05 -9.12 -15.16
N LEU A 490 6.83 -8.65 -14.89
CA LEU A 490 6.54 -7.22 -14.87
C LEU A 490 7.25 -6.59 -13.67
N LYS A 491 8.07 -5.58 -13.92
CA LYS A 491 8.82 -4.84 -12.91
C LYS A 491 8.24 -3.44 -12.74
N PRO A 492 8.12 -2.91 -11.51
CA PRO A 492 7.86 -1.50 -11.30
C PRO A 492 9.14 -0.69 -11.51
N TYR A 493 8.95 0.53 -12.00
CA TYR A 493 9.98 1.56 -12.11
C TYR A 493 9.52 2.78 -11.35
N ILE A 494 10.44 3.50 -10.71
CA ILE A 494 10.10 4.60 -9.80
C ILE A 494 10.96 5.82 -10.12
N LEU A 495 10.31 6.94 -10.39
CA LEU A 495 10.95 8.25 -10.47
C LEU A 495 10.68 9.03 -9.19
N ILE A 496 11.74 9.42 -8.51
CA ILE A 496 11.67 10.30 -7.34
C ILE A 496 12.06 11.71 -7.77
N ILE A 497 11.18 12.67 -7.47
CA ILE A 497 11.38 14.10 -7.73
C ILE A 497 11.40 14.82 -6.39
N ASP A 498 12.59 15.03 -5.86
CA ASP A 498 12.81 15.76 -4.63
C ASP A 498 12.61 17.27 -4.86
N GLU A 499 12.03 17.96 -3.87
CA GLU A 499 11.75 19.40 -3.93
C GLU A 499 10.95 19.80 -5.19
N ILE A 500 9.92 19.01 -5.53
CA ILE A 500 9.17 19.13 -6.79
C ILE A 500 8.61 20.54 -7.03
N ASN A 501 8.27 21.27 -5.97
CA ASN A 501 7.76 22.62 -6.07
C ASN A 501 8.82 23.62 -6.55
N ARG A 502 10.13 23.42 -6.27
CA ARG A 502 11.21 24.37 -6.64
C ARG A 502 11.35 24.59 -8.15
N GLY A 503 10.86 23.67 -8.97
CA GLY A 503 10.82 23.81 -10.42
C GLY A 503 9.48 24.34 -10.92
N ASN A 504 9.49 25.02 -12.07
CA ASN A 504 8.23 25.30 -12.78
C ASN A 504 7.76 24.02 -13.47
N ILE A 505 7.00 23.20 -12.75
CA ILE A 505 6.61 21.86 -13.20
C ILE A 505 5.83 21.91 -14.53
N SER A 506 4.97 22.91 -14.74
CA SER A 506 4.23 23.08 -16.00
C SER A 506 5.18 23.30 -17.19
N LYS A 507 6.28 24.04 -16.99
CA LYS A 507 7.34 24.22 -18.00
C LYS A 507 8.18 22.96 -18.19
N ILE A 508 8.50 22.25 -17.10
CA ILE A 508 9.36 21.06 -17.11
C ILE A 508 8.65 19.88 -17.79
N LEU A 509 7.37 19.65 -17.48
CA LEU A 509 6.57 18.57 -18.09
C LEU A 509 5.97 18.97 -19.43
N GLY A 510 5.75 20.27 -19.69
CA GLY A 510 5.11 20.75 -20.91
C GLY A 510 3.79 20.02 -21.19
N GLU A 511 3.67 19.46 -22.40
CA GLU A 511 2.51 18.68 -22.85
C GLU A 511 2.37 17.30 -22.18
N LEU A 512 3.43 16.79 -21.54
CA LEU A 512 3.45 15.48 -20.90
C LEU A 512 2.67 15.44 -19.58
N ILE A 513 2.24 16.60 -19.08
CA ILE A 513 1.39 16.69 -17.89
C ILE A 513 0.11 15.87 -18.01
N THR A 514 -0.39 15.66 -19.23
CA THR A 514 -1.57 14.82 -19.46
C THR A 514 -1.23 13.33 -19.42
N LEU A 515 -0.02 12.95 -19.85
CA LEU A 515 0.40 11.55 -19.93
C LEU A 515 0.69 10.92 -18.57
N ILE A 516 1.02 11.72 -17.56
CA ILE A 516 1.23 11.20 -16.20
C ILE A 516 -0.08 10.75 -15.54
N GLU A 517 -1.25 11.12 -16.06
CA GLU A 517 -2.54 10.71 -15.54
C GLU A 517 -2.76 9.19 -15.67
N PRO A 518 -3.21 8.48 -14.60
CA PRO A 518 -3.27 7.01 -14.61
C PRO A 518 -4.01 6.40 -15.81
N SER A 519 -5.16 6.95 -16.22
CA SER A 519 -5.94 6.42 -17.35
C SER A 519 -5.28 6.62 -18.71
N LYS A 520 -4.43 7.65 -18.84
CA LYS A 520 -3.76 8.03 -20.10
C LYS A 520 -2.44 7.28 -20.34
N ARG A 521 -1.99 6.48 -19.37
CA ARG A 521 -0.74 5.73 -19.47
C ARG A 521 -0.85 4.50 -20.35
N ILE A 522 0.28 4.12 -20.95
CA ILE A 522 0.40 2.92 -21.78
C ILE A 522 -0.03 1.69 -20.98
N GLY A 523 -0.97 0.94 -21.53
CA GLY A 523 -1.55 -0.23 -20.90
C GLY A 523 -2.92 -0.05 -20.23
N ASN A 524 -3.53 1.13 -20.31
CA ASN A 524 -4.89 1.40 -19.84
C ASN A 524 -5.83 1.73 -21.02
N ASP A 525 -7.13 1.72 -20.76
CA ASP A 525 -8.17 1.87 -21.79
C ASP A 525 -8.14 3.22 -22.53
N GLU A 526 -7.70 4.30 -21.86
CA GLU A 526 -7.60 5.63 -22.45
C GLU A 526 -6.15 6.04 -22.79
N GLU A 527 -5.29 5.05 -23.12
CA GLU A 527 -3.88 5.27 -23.48
C GLU A 527 -3.72 6.44 -24.46
N LEU A 528 -2.81 7.38 -24.12
CA LEU A 528 -2.46 8.52 -24.94
C LEU A 528 -0.96 8.51 -25.22
N ARG A 529 -0.60 8.96 -26.43
CA ARG A 529 0.79 9.20 -26.85
C ARG A 529 0.88 10.56 -27.52
N VAL A 530 2.04 11.19 -27.42
CA VAL A 530 2.34 12.48 -28.06
C VAL A 530 3.61 12.36 -28.90
N THR A 531 3.82 13.29 -29.82
CA THR A 531 5.06 13.39 -30.60
C THR A 531 5.96 14.42 -29.93
N LEU A 532 7.15 14.02 -29.49
CA LEU A 532 8.06 14.93 -28.79
C LEU A 532 8.63 15.99 -29.76
N PRO A 533 8.82 17.24 -29.30
CA PRO A 533 9.19 18.37 -30.17
C PRO A 533 10.61 18.30 -30.72
N TYR A 534 11.60 17.72 -30.02
CA TYR A 534 12.99 17.70 -30.49
C TYR A 534 13.29 16.44 -31.29
N SER A 535 13.01 15.26 -30.73
CA SER A 535 13.32 13.98 -31.39
C SER A 535 12.32 13.59 -32.48
N GLN A 536 11.10 14.17 -32.45
CA GLN A 536 9.96 13.77 -33.29
C GLN A 536 9.51 12.31 -33.05
N GLU A 537 9.92 11.70 -31.94
CA GLU A 537 9.52 10.34 -31.56
C GLU A 537 8.15 10.33 -30.88
N ILE A 538 7.41 9.23 -31.08
CA ILE A 538 6.17 8.97 -30.35
C ILE A 538 6.52 8.54 -28.92
N PHE A 539 5.97 9.25 -27.94
CA PHE A 539 6.22 9.04 -26.53
C PHE A 539 4.93 8.84 -25.73
N GLY A 540 5.01 7.98 -24.72
CA GLY A 540 3.93 7.74 -23.76
C GLY A 540 4.49 7.23 -22.44
N VAL A 541 3.76 7.46 -21.35
CA VAL A 541 4.18 7.06 -20.00
C VAL A 541 3.60 5.67 -19.68
N PRO A 542 4.42 4.67 -19.31
CA PRO A 542 3.91 3.33 -19.06
C PRO A 542 3.27 3.15 -17.67
N SER A 543 2.30 2.25 -17.57
CA SER A 543 1.52 1.96 -16.35
C SER A 543 2.31 1.27 -15.23
N ASN A 544 3.53 0.80 -15.49
CA ASN A 544 4.46 0.28 -14.49
C ASN A 544 5.50 1.33 -13.99
N LEU A 545 5.39 2.59 -14.41
CA LEU A 545 6.15 3.70 -13.81
C LEU A 545 5.39 4.30 -12.63
N TYR A 546 6.09 4.63 -11.56
CA TYR A 546 5.58 5.37 -10.40
C TYR A 546 6.36 6.67 -10.26
N ILE A 547 5.69 7.74 -9.83
CA ILE A 547 6.30 9.05 -9.58
C ILE A 547 6.06 9.42 -8.11
N ILE A 548 7.12 9.67 -7.38
CA ILE A 548 7.07 10.10 -5.97
C ILE A 548 7.75 11.46 -5.86
N GLY A 549 6.98 12.50 -5.56
CA GLY A 549 7.48 13.83 -5.27
C GLY A 549 7.69 14.07 -3.78
N THR A 550 8.64 14.91 -3.41
CA THR A 550 8.68 15.55 -2.08
C THR A 550 8.47 17.06 -2.22
N MET A 551 7.82 17.68 -1.24
CA MET A 551 7.54 19.10 -1.25
C MET A 551 7.73 19.70 0.15
N ASN A 552 8.57 20.71 0.27
CA ASN A 552 8.63 21.55 1.47
C ASN A 552 7.57 22.64 1.38
N THR A 553 6.75 22.77 2.42
CA THR A 553 5.65 23.74 2.45
C THR A 553 5.99 25.08 3.09
N ALA A 554 7.07 25.15 3.88
CA ALA A 554 7.55 26.40 4.47
C ALA A 554 8.09 27.39 3.41
N ASP A 555 8.52 26.89 2.26
CA ASP A 555 9.14 27.70 1.21
C ASP A 555 8.08 28.52 0.42
N ARG A 556 7.72 29.69 0.94
CA ARG A 556 6.75 30.62 0.31
C ARG A 556 7.24 31.28 -0.99
N SER A 557 8.53 31.19 -1.30
CA SER A 557 9.16 31.77 -2.50
C SER A 557 9.00 30.90 -3.77
N ILE A 558 8.29 29.77 -3.65
CA ILE A 558 8.22 28.74 -4.68
C ILE A 558 6.87 28.80 -5.41
N ALA A 559 6.87 28.47 -6.72
CA ALA A 559 5.68 28.40 -7.53
C ALA A 559 4.63 27.47 -6.90
N LEU A 560 3.43 28.00 -6.65
CA LEU A 560 2.27 27.19 -6.24
C LEU A 560 2.03 26.11 -7.29
N LEU A 561 1.95 24.85 -6.84
CA LEU A 561 1.65 23.73 -7.73
C LEU A 561 0.32 23.99 -8.45
N ASP A 562 0.35 23.97 -9.78
CA ASP A 562 -0.83 24.20 -10.62
C ASP A 562 -1.94 23.20 -10.23
N THR A 563 -3.19 23.69 -10.21
CA THR A 563 -4.41 22.89 -10.08
C THR A 563 -4.42 21.66 -11.00
N ALA A 564 -3.88 21.79 -12.22
CA ALA A 564 -3.77 20.71 -13.18
C ALA A 564 -2.81 19.61 -12.72
N LEU A 565 -1.75 19.94 -11.97
CA LEU A 565 -0.86 18.95 -11.36
C LEU A 565 -1.50 18.35 -10.11
N ARG A 566 -2.14 19.18 -9.28
CA ARG A 566 -2.76 18.70 -8.03
C ARG A 566 -3.78 17.59 -8.26
N ARG A 567 -4.56 17.64 -9.34
CA ARG A 567 -5.52 16.57 -9.68
C ARG A 567 -4.88 15.26 -10.15
N ARG A 568 -3.57 15.24 -10.43
CA ARG A 568 -2.84 14.10 -11.01
C ARG A 568 -1.91 13.41 -10.02
N PHE A 569 -1.73 13.98 -8.84
CA PHE A 569 -0.93 13.44 -7.74
C PHE A 569 -1.81 13.21 -6.53
N GLU A 570 -1.55 12.14 -5.79
CA GLU A 570 -2.08 11.96 -4.45
C GLU A 570 -1.15 12.62 -3.43
N PHE A 571 -1.71 13.47 -2.57
CA PHE A 571 -0.92 14.25 -1.61
C PHE A 571 -0.99 13.58 -0.24
N SER A 572 0.16 13.12 0.25
CA SER A 572 0.32 12.59 1.61
C SER A 572 1.04 13.60 2.48
N GLU A 573 0.36 14.03 3.53
CA GLU A 573 0.87 15.03 4.46
C GLU A 573 1.82 14.40 5.50
N MET A 574 2.94 15.08 5.76
CA MET A 574 3.95 14.70 6.74
C MET A 574 4.24 15.85 7.70
N MET A 575 3.43 15.93 8.76
CA MET A 575 3.61 16.89 9.86
C MET A 575 4.68 16.40 10.87
N PRO A 576 5.26 17.30 11.68
CA PRO A 576 6.17 16.91 12.74
C PRO A 576 5.52 15.97 13.76
N ASP A 577 5.94 14.71 13.77
CA ASP A 577 5.62 13.80 14.86
C ASP A 577 6.52 14.08 16.06
N CYS A 578 5.96 14.55 17.18
CA CYS A 578 6.72 14.77 18.40
C CYS A 578 6.90 13.46 19.21
N GLU A 579 5.97 12.51 19.09
CA GLU A 579 5.91 11.30 19.92
C GLU A 579 7.16 10.43 19.75
N VAL A 580 7.72 10.37 18.54
CA VAL A 580 8.99 9.67 18.24
C VAL A 580 10.15 10.16 19.10
N LEU A 581 10.14 11.41 19.58
CA LEU A 581 11.20 11.95 20.44
C LEU A 581 11.19 11.38 21.86
N LYS A 582 10.10 10.72 22.30
CA LYS A 582 10.06 10.02 23.61
C LYS A 582 11.04 8.84 23.68
N SER A 583 11.56 8.40 22.55
CA SER A 583 12.60 7.36 22.46
C SER A 583 14.03 7.89 22.68
N ILE A 584 14.20 9.21 22.73
CA ILE A 584 15.51 9.86 22.89
C ILE A 584 15.67 10.36 24.33
N TRP A 585 16.68 9.85 25.01
CA TRP A 585 17.11 10.31 26.33
C TRP A 585 18.12 11.45 26.18
N LEU A 586 17.92 12.53 26.93
CA LEU A 586 18.88 13.64 26.97
C LEU A 586 19.90 13.33 28.06
N VAL A 587 21.19 13.31 27.71
CA VAL A 587 22.27 12.97 28.63
C VAL A 587 23.24 14.14 28.80
N LYS A 588 23.78 14.30 30.01
CA LYS A 588 24.89 15.24 30.21
C LYS A 588 26.16 14.74 29.53
N ASP A 589 26.98 15.69 29.09
CA ASP A 589 28.29 15.40 28.54
C ASP A 589 29.17 14.82 29.66
N THR A 590 29.65 13.58 29.50
CA THR A 590 30.67 12.97 30.37
C THR A 590 32.02 13.00 29.66
N GLU A 591 33.09 13.38 30.37
CA GLU A 591 34.44 13.48 29.80
C GLU A 591 35.04 12.11 29.38
N ASP A 592 34.41 10.99 29.75
CA ASP A 592 34.91 9.65 29.44
C ASP A 592 34.08 8.84 28.41
N LYS A 593 34.86 8.13 27.60
CA LYS A 593 34.57 7.49 26.31
C LYS A 593 33.45 6.44 26.39
N ARG A 594 32.30 6.74 25.76
CA ARG A 594 31.34 5.73 25.28
C ARG A 594 31.52 5.37 23.80
N ASP A 595 32.66 5.72 23.20
CA ASP A 595 32.92 5.56 21.76
C ASP A 595 33.56 4.22 21.37
N LYS A 596 33.46 3.17 22.20
CA LYS A 596 33.80 1.81 21.76
C LYS A 596 32.51 1.05 21.48
N GLU A 597 32.21 0.88 20.19
CA GLU A 597 31.11 0.09 19.60
C GLU A 597 30.99 -1.37 20.10
N ASN A 598 31.81 -1.83 21.06
CA ASN A 598 31.85 -3.22 21.51
C ASN A 598 31.95 -3.45 23.04
N ASP A 599 31.94 -2.43 23.90
CA ASP A 599 32.17 -2.62 25.36
C ASP A 599 30.89 -2.86 26.21
N LEU A 600 29.74 -3.15 25.60
CA LEU A 600 28.48 -3.43 26.31
C LEU A 600 28.08 -4.91 26.35
N GLN A 601 29.02 -5.83 26.10
CA GLN A 601 28.74 -7.27 26.28
C GLN A 601 28.81 -7.74 27.72
N ASP A 602 29.26 -6.90 28.66
CA ASP A 602 29.35 -7.30 30.06
C ASP A 602 28.88 -6.19 31.00
N THR A 603 28.18 -6.63 32.05
CA THR A 603 27.79 -5.92 33.27
C THR A 603 26.55 -5.02 33.27
N ASN A 604 25.78 -5.22 34.35
CA ASN A 604 24.78 -4.33 34.95
C ASN A 604 25.35 -2.91 35.22
N LEU A 605 25.71 -2.17 34.18
CA LEU A 605 26.07 -0.76 34.27
C LEU A 605 24.80 0.03 34.64
N HIS A 606 24.70 0.30 35.93
CA HIS A 606 23.67 1.14 36.52
C HIS A 606 23.61 2.49 35.78
N ILE A 607 22.41 2.81 35.29
CA ILE A 607 22.03 4.11 34.71
C ILE A 607 22.39 5.29 35.65
N ASP A 608 22.67 5.01 36.92
CA ASP A 608 22.97 5.98 37.99
C ASP A 608 24.33 6.69 37.87
N GLU A 609 25.32 6.16 37.12
CA GLU A 609 26.60 6.87 36.91
C GLU A 609 26.49 8.03 35.89
N TYR A 610 25.43 8.03 35.08
CA TYR A 610 25.17 9.07 34.08
C TYR A 610 23.99 9.92 34.55
N GLN A 611 24.14 11.26 34.57
CA GLN A 611 23.01 12.15 34.85
C GLN A 611 22.08 12.19 33.63
N VAL A 612 21.27 11.13 33.47
CA VAL A 612 20.27 10.97 32.42
C VAL A 612 19.03 11.79 32.79
N LEU A 613 18.54 12.58 31.83
CA LEU A 613 17.32 13.37 31.96
C LEU A 613 16.15 12.65 31.25
N GLU A 614 14.92 12.87 31.72
CA GLU A 614 13.72 12.18 31.23
C GLU A 614 13.55 12.22 29.70
N SER A 615 13.14 11.10 29.10
CA SER A 615 12.95 10.99 27.64
C SER A 615 11.84 11.88 27.06
N LYS A 616 11.01 12.49 27.91
CA LYS A 616 9.92 13.39 27.49
C LYS A 616 10.37 14.83 27.28
N ILE A 617 11.60 15.19 27.63
CA ILE A 617 12.08 16.58 27.52
C ILE A 617 12.04 17.06 26.07
N LEU A 618 12.60 16.30 25.13
CA LEU A 618 12.63 16.69 23.72
C LEU A 618 11.23 16.72 23.11
N PHE A 619 10.36 15.76 23.47
CA PHE A 619 8.94 15.78 23.13
C PHE A 619 8.27 17.10 23.57
N ASN A 620 8.43 17.49 24.83
CA ASN A 620 7.81 18.70 25.37
C ASN A 620 8.37 19.98 24.73
N ILE A 621 9.68 20.02 24.46
CA ILE A 621 10.34 21.13 23.76
C ILE A 621 9.75 21.29 22.37
N LEU A 622 9.82 20.25 21.52
CA LEU A 622 9.39 20.36 20.13
C LEU A 622 7.89 20.67 20.02
N LYS A 623 7.07 19.98 20.82
CA LYS A 623 5.62 20.21 20.85
C LYS A 623 5.29 21.66 21.20
N THR A 624 5.96 22.22 22.21
CA THR A 624 5.69 23.60 22.65
C THR A 624 6.22 24.62 21.65
N LEU A 625 7.41 24.42 21.08
CA LEU A 625 7.92 25.25 20.00
C LEU A 625 6.94 25.28 18.82
N ASN A 626 6.50 24.11 18.36
CA ASN A 626 5.59 24.00 17.23
C ASN A 626 4.23 24.65 17.48
N HIS A 627 3.64 24.49 18.68
CA HIS A 627 2.40 25.20 19.02
C HIS A 627 2.56 26.73 18.96
N ARG A 628 3.70 27.27 19.41
CA ARG A 628 3.96 28.72 19.36
C ARG A 628 4.23 29.21 17.94
N ILE A 629 4.98 28.45 17.16
CA ILE A 629 5.23 28.77 15.75
C ILE A 629 3.92 28.75 14.96
N GLU A 630 3.09 27.73 15.16
CA GLU A 630 1.78 27.62 14.51
C GLU A 630 0.87 28.80 14.85
N PHE A 631 0.88 29.25 16.12
CA PHE A 631 0.11 30.41 16.55
C PHE A 631 0.64 31.74 15.99
N LEU A 632 1.96 31.92 15.95
CA LEU A 632 2.60 33.17 15.51
C LEU A 632 2.75 33.27 13.99
N LEU A 633 2.71 32.15 13.27
CA LEU A 633 2.94 32.07 11.84
C LEU A 633 1.89 31.17 11.15
N ASP A 634 2.15 29.87 11.02
CA ASP A 634 1.21 28.85 10.55
C ASP A 634 1.76 27.43 10.78
N ARG A 635 0.95 26.41 10.47
CA ARG A 635 1.32 24.99 10.60
C ARG A 635 2.47 24.55 9.67
N GLU A 636 2.64 25.19 8.52
CA GLU A 636 3.61 24.81 7.48
C GLU A 636 5.05 25.15 7.86
N HIS A 637 5.22 26.06 8.82
CA HIS A 637 6.53 26.45 9.37
C HIS A 637 6.88 25.72 10.67
N THR A 638 6.15 24.68 11.05
CA THR A 638 6.51 23.90 12.24
C THR A 638 7.86 23.17 12.04
N ILE A 639 8.58 22.91 13.12
CA ILE A 639 9.89 22.26 13.11
C ILE A 639 9.71 20.75 13.14
N GLY A 640 10.36 20.03 12.22
CA GLY A 640 10.34 18.58 12.18
C GLY A 640 11.22 17.89 13.23
N HIS A 641 10.87 16.65 13.61
CA HIS A 641 11.60 15.87 14.61
C HIS A 641 12.98 15.37 14.15
N ALA A 642 13.26 15.33 12.84
CA ALA A 642 14.51 14.78 12.31
C ALA A 642 15.75 15.55 12.78
N PHE A 643 15.62 16.85 13.10
CA PHE A 643 16.70 17.67 13.65
C PHE A 643 17.32 17.07 14.93
N PHE A 644 16.52 16.38 15.75
CA PHE A 644 16.99 15.76 16.99
C PHE A 644 17.59 14.37 16.77
N PHE A 645 17.14 13.64 15.74
CA PHE A 645 17.65 12.30 15.43
C PHE A 645 19.02 12.31 14.74
N GLU A 646 19.35 13.36 14.00
CA GLU A 646 20.61 13.43 13.24
C GLU A 646 21.85 13.21 14.12
N LYS A 647 21.81 13.75 15.34
CA LYS A 647 22.90 13.65 16.32
C LYS A 647 22.65 12.62 17.43
N ALA A 648 21.47 12.01 17.46
CA ALA A 648 21.16 10.99 18.45
C ALA A 648 21.97 9.71 18.16
N LYS A 649 22.62 9.18 19.19
CA LYS A 649 23.33 7.88 19.15
C LYS A 649 22.35 6.78 19.53
N TYR A 650 22.39 5.67 18.79
CA TYR A 650 21.52 4.52 19.03
C TYR A 650 22.27 3.52 19.91
N PHE A 651 21.56 2.95 20.87
CA PHE A 651 22.05 1.92 21.76
C PHE A 651 21.05 0.78 21.83
N GLU A 652 21.55 -0.44 21.92
CA GLU A 652 20.74 -1.63 22.14
C GLU A 652 21.47 -2.62 23.04
N ASN A 653 20.71 -3.33 23.85
CA ASN A 653 21.16 -4.51 24.59
C ASN A 653 20.18 -5.66 24.34
N LYS A 654 20.35 -6.79 25.03
CA LYS A 654 19.51 -7.98 24.84
C LYS A 654 18.02 -7.75 25.14
N GLU A 655 17.66 -6.71 25.89
CA GLU A 655 16.30 -6.47 26.38
C GLU A 655 15.69 -5.14 25.89
N TYR A 656 16.50 -4.13 25.58
CA TYR A 656 16.03 -2.77 25.27
C TYR A 656 16.84 -2.12 24.16
N SER A 657 16.19 -1.23 23.41
CA SER A 657 16.84 -0.29 22.49
C SER A 657 16.41 1.14 22.80
N TRP A 658 17.34 2.08 22.71
CA TRP A 658 17.07 3.49 23.00
C TRP A 658 18.00 4.41 22.21
N TYR A 659 17.67 5.70 22.21
CA TYR A 659 18.53 6.75 21.67
C TYR A 659 19.00 7.65 22.79
N GLU A 660 20.21 8.18 22.64
CA GLU A 660 20.71 9.25 23.49
C GLU A 660 21.15 10.45 22.66
N LEU A 661 20.85 11.64 23.17
CA LEU A 661 21.33 12.91 22.64
C LEU A 661 22.09 13.62 23.75
N SER A 662 23.34 14.04 23.47
CA SER A 662 24.14 14.78 24.42
C SER A 662 23.64 16.23 24.55
N LEU A 663 23.87 16.87 25.69
CA LEU A 663 23.50 18.26 25.89
C LEU A 663 24.29 19.20 24.96
N ASN A 664 25.56 18.91 24.68
CA ASN A 664 26.35 19.66 23.70
C ASN A 664 25.81 19.50 22.26
N ASP A 665 25.26 18.34 21.92
CA ASP A 665 24.59 18.15 20.63
C ASP A 665 23.27 18.90 20.57
N LEU A 666 22.47 18.91 21.65
CA LEU A 666 21.25 19.72 21.75
C LEU A 666 21.57 21.22 21.59
N LYS A 667 22.61 21.70 22.27
CA LYS A 667 23.15 23.06 22.09
C LYS A 667 23.47 23.36 20.63
N THR A 668 24.17 22.44 19.97
CA THR A 668 24.53 22.60 18.56
C THR A 668 23.29 22.64 17.65
N ILE A 669 22.30 21.78 17.91
CA ILE A 669 21.03 21.75 17.17
C ILE A 669 20.30 23.09 17.31
N PHE A 670 20.19 23.63 18.53
CA PHE A 670 19.53 24.92 18.74
C PHE A 670 20.26 26.06 18.05
N ALA A 671 21.56 26.21 18.32
CA ALA A 671 22.34 27.35 17.85
C ALA A 671 22.58 27.35 16.34
N LYS A 672 22.72 26.18 15.70
CA LYS A 672 23.11 26.08 14.29
C LYS A 672 21.98 25.68 13.35
N LYS A 673 20.81 25.26 13.87
CA LYS A 673 19.69 24.80 13.03
C LYS A 673 18.36 25.43 13.43
N ILE A 674 17.93 25.25 14.68
CA ILE A 674 16.60 25.74 15.10
C ILE A 674 16.54 27.26 15.08
N ILE A 675 17.50 27.97 15.71
CA ILE A 675 17.47 29.44 15.75
C ILE A 675 17.65 30.04 14.35
N PRO A 676 18.62 29.62 13.51
CA PRO A 676 18.71 30.07 12.14
C PRO A 676 17.43 29.86 11.33
N LEU A 677 16.74 28.72 11.50
CA LEU A 677 15.46 28.46 10.86
C LEU A 677 14.36 29.42 11.35
N LEU A 678 14.32 29.71 12.65
CA LEU A 678 13.40 30.71 13.21
C LEU A 678 13.72 32.14 12.72
N GLN A 679 15.00 32.47 12.52
CA GLN A 679 15.40 33.75 11.92
C GLN A 679 14.84 33.89 10.50
N GLU A 680 14.90 32.82 9.70
CA GLU A 680 14.30 32.80 8.36
C GLU A 680 12.77 32.94 8.42
N TYR A 681 12.10 32.14 9.26
CA TYR A 681 10.64 32.13 9.37
C TYR A 681 10.05 33.45 9.85
N PHE A 682 10.74 34.12 10.77
CA PHE A 682 10.28 35.39 11.35
C PHE A 682 10.98 36.61 10.73
N TYR A 683 11.72 36.46 9.63
CA TYR A 683 12.43 37.55 8.95
C TYR A 683 13.28 38.39 9.92
N GLU A 684 14.08 37.73 10.75
CA GLU A 684 14.93 38.34 11.78
C GLU A 684 14.15 39.11 12.89
N ASP A 685 12.85 38.85 13.07
CA ASP A 685 12.05 39.39 14.19
C ASP A 685 12.36 38.63 15.49
N TYR A 686 13.47 39.01 16.13
CA TYR A 686 13.98 38.38 17.35
C TYR A 686 13.02 38.43 18.55
N ALA A 687 12.08 39.37 18.58
CA ALA A 687 11.06 39.41 19.62
C ALA A 687 10.13 38.19 19.51
N LYS A 688 9.73 37.81 18.30
CA LYS A 688 8.96 36.59 18.06
C LYS A 688 9.78 35.33 18.29
N ILE A 689 11.06 35.33 17.89
CA ILE A 689 11.97 34.20 18.16
C ILE A 689 12.09 33.97 19.67
N ASP A 690 12.31 35.02 20.45
CA ASP A 690 12.39 34.92 21.92
C ASP A 690 11.05 34.48 22.53
N ALA A 691 9.92 34.96 22.00
CA ALA A 691 8.59 34.51 22.41
C ALA A 691 8.38 33.01 22.15
N VAL A 692 8.82 32.48 21.00
CA VAL A 692 8.81 31.04 20.69
C VAL A 692 9.66 30.27 21.70
N LEU A 693 10.82 30.80 22.08
CA LEU A 693 11.74 30.22 23.07
C LEU A 693 11.33 30.45 24.53
N ASN A 694 10.21 31.13 24.80
CA ASN A 694 9.70 31.49 26.13
C ASN A 694 10.64 32.39 26.96
N GLY A 695 11.38 33.29 26.33
CA GLY A 695 12.34 34.13 27.06
C GLY A 695 13.36 33.28 27.82
N ASN A 696 13.76 32.14 27.27
CA ASN A 696 14.64 31.20 27.97
C ASN A 696 16.05 31.76 28.22
N GLY A 697 16.38 32.88 27.58
CA GLY A 697 17.63 33.62 27.71
C GLY A 697 18.64 33.35 26.59
N MET A 698 18.32 32.49 25.62
CA MET A 698 19.15 32.31 24.42
C MET A 698 19.17 33.56 23.52
N ILE A 699 18.09 34.34 23.57
CA ILE A 699 17.99 35.67 22.98
C ILE A 699 17.92 36.68 24.12
N LYS A 700 18.77 37.71 24.09
CA LYS A 700 18.76 38.80 25.07
C LYS A 700 18.35 40.10 24.38
N SER A 701 17.48 40.87 25.01
CA SER A 701 17.17 42.23 24.60
C SER A 701 18.08 43.23 25.31
N LYS A 702 18.62 44.19 24.56
CA LYS A 702 19.34 45.37 25.04
C LYS A 702 18.52 46.61 24.74
N SER A 703 18.40 47.47 25.73
CA SER A 703 17.86 48.82 25.59
C SER A 703 18.97 49.79 25.14
N MET A 704 18.57 51.01 24.78
CA MET A 704 19.51 52.10 24.49
C MET A 704 20.45 52.38 25.66
N GLN A 705 19.97 52.22 26.91
CA GLN A 705 20.78 52.39 28.12
C GLN A 705 21.85 51.30 28.24
N ASP A 706 21.53 50.06 27.88
CA ASP A 706 22.46 48.93 27.93
C ASP A 706 23.60 49.06 26.90
N LEU A 707 23.39 49.84 25.83
CA LEU A 707 24.35 50.05 24.75
C LEU A 707 25.25 51.28 24.96
N ASN A 708 24.98 52.12 25.98
CA ASN A 708 25.66 53.40 26.20
C ASN A 708 25.71 54.31 24.95
N VAL A 709 24.69 54.26 24.10
CA VAL A 709 24.63 55.06 22.87
C VAL A 709 23.83 56.34 23.14
N SER A 710 24.36 57.49 22.70
CA SER A 710 23.66 58.79 22.73
C SER A 710 23.27 59.20 21.32
N LEU A 711 21.96 59.19 21.01
CA LEU A 711 21.39 59.64 19.72
C LEU A 711 20.50 60.86 19.94
N SER A 712 20.34 61.71 18.92
CA SER A 712 19.40 62.84 18.98
C SER A 712 17.95 62.34 19.01
N ASN A 713 17.10 63.02 19.79
CA ASN A 713 15.71 62.61 20.05
C ASN A 713 14.84 62.44 18.77
N GLU A 714 15.24 63.01 17.64
CA GLU A 714 14.55 62.87 16.34
C GLU A 714 14.62 61.45 15.75
N PHE A 715 15.59 60.64 16.17
CA PHE A 715 15.81 59.27 15.64
C PHE A 715 15.62 58.17 16.70
N VAL A 716 15.19 58.54 17.90
CA VAL A 716 15.08 57.63 19.05
C VAL A 716 13.63 57.25 19.28
N ASP A 717 13.31 56.00 18.97
CA ASP A 717 12.17 55.32 19.55
C ASP A 717 12.60 54.77 20.92
N SER A 718 12.11 55.37 22.00
CA SER A 718 12.47 55.01 23.38
C SER A 718 12.04 53.59 23.77
N GLU A 719 11.12 52.97 23.02
CA GLU A 719 10.65 51.61 23.26
C GLU A 719 11.40 50.57 22.42
N LYS A 720 12.29 51.00 21.51
CA LYS A 720 13.03 50.11 20.64
C LYS A 720 13.99 49.22 21.43
N LYS A 721 13.79 47.91 21.29
CA LYS A 721 14.69 46.88 21.81
C LYS A 721 15.58 46.35 20.69
N ILE A 722 16.86 46.19 20.97
CA ILE A 722 17.80 45.49 20.12
C ILE A 722 17.99 44.09 20.71
N TYR A 723 18.06 43.07 19.87
CA TYR A 723 18.20 41.70 20.33
C TYR A 723 19.54 41.12 19.88
N GLU A 724 20.11 40.25 20.70
CA GLU A 724 21.30 39.48 20.35
C GLU A 724 21.12 38.02 20.73
N ILE A 725 21.69 37.13 19.91
CA ILE A 725 21.85 35.72 20.26
C ILE A 725 23.03 35.64 21.24
N VAL A 726 22.83 34.97 22.36
CA VAL A 726 23.88 34.80 23.38
C VAL A 726 25.04 33.98 22.81
N PRO A 727 26.32 34.39 23.03
CA PRO A 727 27.48 33.63 22.57
C PRO A 727 27.46 32.17 23.04
N LEU A 728 27.97 31.26 22.19
CA LEU A 728 27.94 29.82 22.47
C LEU A 728 28.76 29.43 23.70
N GLU A 729 29.71 30.25 24.11
CA GLU A 729 30.57 30.07 25.29
C GLU A 729 29.82 30.36 26.60
N ASP A 730 28.69 31.06 26.55
CA ASP A 730 27.87 31.36 27.72
C ASP A 730 27.30 30.06 28.32
N GLY A 731 27.37 29.96 29.66
CA GLY A 731 26.91 28.79 30.41
C GLY A 731 25.42 28.46 30.23
N ILE A 732 24.63 29.40 29.72
CA ILE A 732 23.20 29.19 29.45
C ILE A 732 22.93 28.04 28.48
N TRP A 733 23.81 27.85 27.49
CA TRP A 733 23.68 26.80 26.49
C TRP A 733 23.96 25.40 27.05
N GLY A 734 24.80 25.32 28.07
CA GLY A 734 25.13 24.08 28.79
C GLY A 734 24.21 23.82 29.99
N ASN A 735 23.20 24.65 30.23
CA ASN A 735 22.27 24.48 31.34
C ASN A 735 20.97 23.80 30.85
N PRO A 736 20.65 22.58 31.32
CA PRO A 736 19.39 21.90 30.96
C PRO A 736 18.14 22.70 31.30
N GLN A 737 18.17 23.54 32.34
CA GLN A 737 17.02 24.35 32.75
C GLN A 737 16.63 25.39 31.71
N THR A 738 17.58 25.88 30.90
CA THR A 738 17.33 26.78 29.77
C THR A 738 16.35 26.15 28.77
N TYR A 739 16.56 24.87 28.43
CA TYR A 739 15.70 24.15 27.50
C TYR A 739 14.36 23.78 28.14
N ILE A 740 14.37 23.40 29.43
CA ILE A 740 13.15 23.08 30.17
C ILE A 740 12.22 24.30 30.29
N LYS A 741 12.78 25.51 30.43
CA LYS A 741 12.02 26.76 30.47
C LYS A 741 11.20 27.01 29.20
N ILE A 742 11.52 26.38 28.08
CA ILE A 742 10.72 26.48 26.84
C ILE A 742 9.29 26.01 27.09
N TYR A 743 9.10 24.90 27.81
CA TYR A 743 7.78 24.28 28.02
C TYR A 743 7.23 24.37 29.44
N LYS A 744 8.08 24.64 30.45
CA LYS A 744 7.59 24.96 31.79
C LYS A 744 7.21 26.43 31.86
N THR A 745 5.92 26.72 31.90
CA THR A 745 5.41 28.04 32.29
C THR A 745 5.72 28.26 33.76
N ASN A 746 6.32 29.41 34.08
CA ASN A 746 6.20 29.95 35.43
C ASN A 746 4.69 30.13 35.68
N GLN A 747 4.14 29.47 36.69
CA GLN A 747 2.85 29.87 37.24
C GLN A 747 3.02 31.33 37.69
N GLN A 748 2.45 32.25 36.92
CA GLN A 748 2.15 33.61 37.37
C GLN A 748 0.65 33.74 37.52
#